data_AF-A0A8J5TF56-F1
#
_entry.id   AF-A0A8J5TF56-F1
#
_cell.length_a   1.000
_cell.length_b   1.000
_cell.length_c   1.000
_cell.angle_alpha   90.00
_cell.angle_beta   90.00
_cell.angle_gamma   90.00
#
_symmetry.space_group_name_H-M   'P 1'
#
loop_
_entity.id
_entity.type
_entity.pdbx_description
1 polymer ?
#
loop_
_entity_poly.entity_id
_entity_poly.type
_entity_poly.pdbx_seq_one_letter_code
_entity_poly.pdbx_strand_id
1 'polypeptide(L)'
;MSSNPGTSSNPGTSSNATVEISDVLLHKRNSDDLGWDFGKTYDPNNKDKVECLLCGHRMSGGVRRIKEHIAHIRGNVKACPKSTKEEQEKCKNYIDNAKVKKRAKIEHQQEVRDSVTIESDEEDGCEGDATTRRKKIGPMDRYSTPIDPSIPLTSKQFKQQRMDEAIWKEKIHKVKQYVARWLYANAIPFNAIDNDEFRQMCEAIGRFGPGFEGPTQYECREKLLKEEVERTKGLLKPHEEERKRTGCSIMTDAWTDVKRRSIMNLCVHCKFGTCFIGSKESSEEAHTSEYIFEYVDAAIVQVGAENVVQVVTDNASNNMGAKDLLKDKRPNIFWSSCATHTINLMLAAIGGMPRFKKTLDQAKAFTVFVYSHHKTLALMRKNTKKRDIIRPGVTRFASAFLTLQSLMEKKTELRGMALSAEWEQCIHTKKPKGKIATATLISRAFWNGVSHCLKIFEPLVKVLRLVDGDGPSMAFVYGEILQAKKEIMVASNNLEANYKPIFDHIEKKMQGRLDCPLHLTAYALNPYYSYSDPSIFLDSAIMDGLIECAEIFYHGDYEIQSQILNGEFLKFKNQQGLFGKAIAKHGCQKITFVPADWWATYGCHVPLLQKMAIRILSLTSSASGCERNWSTFDMVHTKKRNRLGVGRLNNLVYVQFNARLLKKTEKRNGNNKDVLLATDAYHAQGWIIDGADDEDIDPVSGLSFRLIDEASGATEATRPRRSTRMRDLHDDDFNSGDDEEEANEDEEEIDFESDKDEVLPSKNYDQEDED
;
A
#
# COMPACT_ATOMS: atom_id res chain seq x y z
N MET A 1 83.35 30.74 -42.45
CA MET A 1 83.87 31.73 -41.50
C MET A 1 82.85 31.92 -40.39
N SER A 2 83.30 32.01 -39.14
CA SER A 2 82.66 32.70 -38.01
C SER A 2 81.30 32.23 -37.45
N SER A 3 81.38 31.61 -36.28
CA SER A 3 80.60 31.92 -35.06
C SER A 3 79.13 31.47 -34.92
N ASN A 4 78.85 30.87 -33.77
CA ASN A 4 77.55 30.41 -33.24
C ASN A 4 77.63 30.53 -31.70
N PRO A 5 76.55 30.50 -30.88
CA PRO A 5 75.12 30.58 -31.20
C PRO A 5 74.35 31.71 -30.46
N GLY A 6 73.15 32.06 -30.94
CA GLY A 6 72.27 33.08 -30.34
C GLY A 6 70.95 32.51 -29.79
N THR A 7 70.53 32.98 -28.62
CA THR A 7 69.39 32.48 -27.83
C THR A 7 68.06 33.20 -28.09
N SER A 8 66.96 32.46 -28.27
CA SER A 8 65.71 32.61 -27.47
C SER A 8 64.71 31.50 -27.80
N SER A 9 64.03 30.96 -26.78
CA SER A 9 62.84 30.10 -26.96
C SER A 9 62.01 30.09 -25.67
N ASN A 10 60.69 29.94 -25.79
CA ASN A 10 59.72 30.00 -24.70
C ASN A 10 58.42 29.30 -25.15
N PRO A 11 57.55 28.80 -24.26
CA PRO A 11 57.80 27.68 -23.36
C PRO A 11 56.92 26.45 -23.70
N GLY A 12 57.37 25.25 -23.29
CA GLY A 12 56.60 24.01 -23.43
C GLY A 12 55.57 23.79 -22.31
N THR A 13 54.45 23.15 -22.63
CA THR A 13 53.38 22.78 -21.67
C THR A 13 53.44 21.27 -21.41
N SER A 14 53.47 20.82 -20.14
CA SER A 14 53.42 19.39 -19.81
C SER A 14 52.55 19.07 -18.59
N SER A 15 51.56 18.21 -18.84
CA SER A 15 51.01 17.16 -17.96
C SER A 15 51.22 17.25 -16.44
N ASN A 16 50.13 17.48 -15.69
CA ASN A 16 49.75 16.70 -14.50
C ASN A 16 48.34 17.11 -14.02
N ALA A 17 47.32 16.28 -14.29
CA ALA A 17 45.93 16.56 -13.90
C ALA A 17 45.07 15.30 -13.64
N THR A 18 45.69 14.13 -13.44
CA THR A 18 45.01 12.81 -13.39
C THR A 18 45.17 12.04 -12.08
N VAL A 19 45.76 12.64 -11.04
CA VAL A 19 46.05 11.96 -9.75
C VAL A 19 45.10 12.39 -8.61
N GLU A 20 44.48 13.57 -8.66
CA GLU A 20 43.71 14.09 -7.51
C GLU A 20 42.25 13.59 -7.37
N ILE A 21 41.71 12.90 -8.37
CA ILE A 21 40.29 12.50 -8.38
C ILE A 21 40.03 11.16 -7.65
N SER A 22 41.04 10.29 -7.51
CA SER A 22 40.86 8.97 -6.88
C SER A 22 40.74 9.01 -5.35
N ASP A 23 41.42 9.94 -4.67
CA ASP A 23 41.49 9.96 -3.20
C ASP A 23 40.21 10.47 -2.51
N VAL A 24 39.39 11.24 -3.24
CA VAL A 24 38.13 11.82 -2.71
C VAL A 24 37.06 10.74 -2.48
N LEU A 25 37.14 9.60 -3.18
CA LEU A 25 36.12 8.54 -3.13
C LEU A 25 36.37 7.45 -2.07
N LEU A 26 37.56 7.37 -1.48
CA LEU A 26 37.93 6.25 -0.59
C LEU A 26 37.35 6.30 0.83
N HIS A 27 36.69 7.41 1.23
CA HIS A 27 36.44 7.71 2.65
C HIS A 27 35.01 8.17 3.01
N LYS A 28 34.03 8.04 2.10
CA LYS A 28 32.59 8.15 2.45
C LYS A 28 32.02 6.77 2.75
N ARG A 29 31.36 6.66 3.92
CA ARG A 29 30.60 5.47 4.34
C ARG A 29 29.32 5.40 3.49
N ASN A 30 28.89 4.21 3.06
CA ASN A 30 27.55 4.00 2.49
C ASN A 30 26.48 4.22 3.58
N SER A 31 26.12 5.48 3.83
CA SER A 31 25.27 5.89 4.95
C SER A 31 24.73 7.30 4.71
N ASP A 32 23.41 7.43 4.59
CA ASP A 32 22.71 8.72 4.41
C ASP A 32 22.59 9.53 5.74
N ASP A 33 23.60 9.41 6.61
CA ASP A 33 23.66 10.19 7.86
C ASP A 33 24.28 11.55 7.56
N LEU A 34 23.56 12.62 7.89
CA LEU A 34 23.93 14.02 7.69
C LEU A 34 25.37 14.35 8.11
N GLY A 35 25.93 13.67 9.11
CA GLY A 35 27.31 13.93 9.54
C GLY A 35 28.38 13.54 8.50
N TRP A 36 28.07 12.72 7.49
CA TRP A 36 28.97 12.41 6.38
C TRP A 36 28.96 13.46 5.27
N ASP A 37 28.07 14.46 5.32
CA ASP A 37 28.19 15.67 4.49
C ASP A 37 29.35 16.56 4.97
N PHE A 38 29.64 16.51 6.27
CA PHE A 38 30.62 17.39 6.93
C PHE A 38 31.88 16.66 7.44
N GLY A 39 31.98 15.35 7.21
CA GLY A 39 33.09 14.53 7.71
C GLY A 39 33.44 13.36 6.81
N LYS A 40 34.70 12.94 6.87
CA LYS A 40 35.21 11.69 6.27
C LYS A 40 35.95 10.85 7.30
N THR A 41 36.05 9.54 7.10
CA THR A 41 37.00 8.73 7.89
C THR A 41 38.43 9.02 7.45
N TYR A 42 39.41 9.05 8.37
CA TYR A 42 40.84 9.22 8.02
C TYR A 42 41.71 8.01 8.40
N ASP A 43 41.12 6.98 9.02
CA ASP A 43 41.79 5.72 9.35
C ASP A 43 40.95 4.57 8.77
N PRO A 44 41.45 3.83 7.75
CA PRO A 44 40.74 2.70 7.16
C PRO A 44 40.43 1.58 8.17
N ASN A 45 41.27 1.42 9.19
CA ASN A 45 41.18 0.36 10.19
C ASN A 45 40.34 0.77 11.41
N ASN A 46 40.09 2.06 11.62
CA ASN A 46 39.29 2.56 12.75
C ASN A 46 38.18 3.53 12.30
N LYS A 47 36.98 2.98 12.14
CA LYS A 47 35.77 3.66 11.64
C LYS A 47 35.20 4.74 12.59
N ASP A 48 35.74 4.87 13.79
CA ASP A 48 35.40 5.93 14.74
C ASP A 48 36.35 7.13 14.64
N LYS A 49 37.42 7.06 13.85
CA LYS A 49 38.31 8.20 13.56
C LYS A 49 37.83 8.96 12.34
N VAL A 50 37.38 10.19 12.56
CA VAL A 50 36.75 11.06 11.56
C VAL A 50 37.37 12.45 11.53
N GLU A 51 37.44 13.04 10.36
CA GLU A 51 38.01 14.36 10.07
C GLU A 51 36.92 15.28 9.54
N CYS A 52 36.78 16.46 10.12
CA CYS A 52 35.84 17.49 9.67
C CYS A 52 36.27 18.08 8.33
N LEU A 53 35.41 18.04 7.32
CA LEU A 53 35.69 18.56 5.98
C LEU A 53 35.79 20.10 5.95
N LEU A 54 35.11 20.80 6.86
CA LEU A 54 35.13 22.27 6.89
C LEU A 54 36.43 22.83 7.50
N CYS A 55 36.92 22.24 8.59
CA CYS A 55 38.07 22.78 9.34
C CYS A 55 39.27 21.85 9.53
N GLY A 56 39.24 20.62 8.99
CA GLY A 56 40.32 19.65 9.13
C GLY A 56 40.49 19.06 10.53
N HIS A 57 39.61 19.37 11.48
CA HIS A 57 39.74 18.86 12.84
C HIS A 57 39.47 17.35 12.91
N ARG A 58 40.48 16.59 13.36
CA ARG A 58 40.42 15.14 13.56
C ARG A 58 39.91 14.81 14.96
N MET A 59 38.97 13.87 15.03
CA MET A 59 38.36 13.41 16.27
C MET A 59 38.12 11.89 16.24
N SER A 60 38.09 11.27 17.42
CA SER A 60 37.61 9.90 17.62
C SER A 60 36.15 9.92 18.11
N GLY A 61 35.38 8.83 17.93
CA GLY A 61 33.96 8.74 18.33
C GLY A 61 32.95 8.87 17.19
N GLY A 62 33.40 8.79 15.94
CA GLY A 62 32.57 8.61 14.75
C GLY A 62 31.68 9.80 14.37
N VAL A 63 30.78 9.56 13.42
CA VAL A 63 29.90 10.56 12.78
C VAL A 63 29.07 11.40 13.77
N ARG A 64 28.80 10.85 14.96
CA ARG A 64 28.12 11.59 16.04
C ARG A 64 28.95 12.79 16.52
N ARG A 65 30.27 12.63 16.72
CA ARG A 65 31.12 13.77 17.14
C ARG A 65 31.27 14.81 16.03
N ILE A 66 31.24 14.43 14.74
CA ILE A 66 31.18 15.40 13.64
C ILE A 66 29.91 16.27 13.75
N LYS A 67 28.74 15.65 13.97
CA LYS A 67 27.50 16.42 14.14
C LYS A 67 27.52 17.32 15.39
N GLU A 68 28.05 16.84 16.52
CA GLU A 68 28.22 17.65 17.74
C GLU A 68 29.21 18.82 17.53
N HIS A 69 30.28 18.61 16.74
CA HIS A 69 31.29 19.61 16.35
C HIS A 69 30.72 20.71 15.44
N ILE A 70 29.96 20.34 14.41
CA ILE A 70 29.30 21.28 13.50
C ILE A 70 28.16 22.02 14.22
N ALA A 71 27.39 21.35 15.08
CA ALA A 71 26.28 21.95 15.83
C ALA A 71 26.70 22.79 17.06
N HIS A 72 28.01 22.96 17.30
CA HIS A 72 28.57 23.70 18.45
C HIS A 72 28.07 23.18 19.82
N ILE A 73 27.75 21.89 19.92
CA ILE A 73 27.28 21.27 21.17
C ILE A 73 28.48 21.07 22.10
N ARG A 74 28.54 21.88 23.16
CA ARG A 74 29.62 21.83 24.17
C ARG A 74 29.64 20.48 24.89
N GLY A 75 30.85 19.96 25.15
CA GLY A 75 31.06 18.71 25.89
C GLY A 75 32.12 17.83 25.24
N ASN A 76 31.70 16.94 24.33
CA ASN A 76 32.54 15.83 23.83
C ASN A 76 33.57 16.23 22.76
N VAL A 77 33.45 17.42 22.17
CA VAL A 77 34.25 17.85 21.02
C VAL A 77 34.31 19.39 20.95
N LYS A 78 35.39 19.94 20.41
CA LYS A 78 35.54 21.39 20.17
C LYS A 78 34.53 21.83 19.08
N ALA A 79 34.02 23.06 19.15
CA ALA A 79 33.18 23.64 18.11
C ALA A 79 33.94 23.87 16.78
N CYS A 80 33.25 23.75 15.63
CA CYS A 80 33.83 24.03 14.32
C CYS A 80 34.02 25.54 14.09
N PRO A 81 35.23 26.06 13.84
CA PRO A 81 35.46 27.49 13.61
C PRO A 81 34.97 27.97 12.23
N LYS A 82 34.55 27.06 11.34
CA LYS A 82 34.20 27.35 9.94
C LYS A 82 32.76 26.96 9.55
N SER A 83 31.96 26.43 10.48
CA SER A 83 30.56 26.08 10.22
C SER A 83 29.65 27.32 10.24
N THR A 84 28.85 27.51 9.20
CA THR A 84 27.82 28.55 9.11
C THR A 84 26.68 28.33 10.12
N LYS A 85 25.85 29.35 10.34
CA LYS A 85 24.66 29.24 11.23
C LYS A 85 23.66 28.19 10.72
N GLU A 86 23.45 28.13 9.40
CA GLU A 86 22.54 27.16 8.78
C GLU A 86 23.01 25.71 8.97
N GLU A 87 24.32 25.43 8.80
CA GLU A 87 24.88 24.10 9.05
C GLU A 87 24.83 23.69 10.52
N GLN A 88 25.08 24.64 11.43
CA GLN A 88 24.94 24.46 12.88
C GLN A 88 23.50 24.04 13.23
N GLU A 89 22.51 24.78 12.74
CA GLU A 89 21.10 24.54 12.98
C GLU A 89 20.62 23.22 12.33
N LYS A 90 21.04 22.94 11.09
CA LYS A 90 20.77 21.66 10.40
C LYS A 90 21.27 20.46 11.21
N CYS A 91 22.50 20.51 11.72
CA CYS A 91 23.07 19.43 12.54
C CYS A 91 22.42 19.33 13.93
N LYS A 92 22.10 20.46 14.56
CA LYS A 92 21.42 20.51 15.86
C LYS A 92 20.02 19.91 15.78
N ASN A 93 19.23 20.36 14.81
CA ASN A 93 17.88 19.85 14.55
C ASN A 93 17.91 18.34 14.23
N TYR A 94 18.91 17.85 13.48
CA TYR A 94 19.07 16.42 13.23
C TYR A 94 19.33 15.61 14.52
N ILE A 95 20.20 16.10 15.41
CA ILE A 95 20.49 15.46 16.70
C ILE A 95 19.26 15.47 17.61
N ASP A 96 18.58 16.60 17.74
CA ASP A 96 17.45 16.75 18.66
C ASP A 96 16.22 15.98 18.16
N ASN A 97 15.95 15.97 16.85
CA ASN A 97 14.95 15.08 16.25
C ASN A 97 15.25 13.59 16.51
N ALA A 98 16.51 13.17 16.51
CA ALA A 98 16.89 11.80 16.85
C ALA A 98 16.65 11.48 18.34
N LYS A 99 16.85 12.46 19.25
CA LYS A 99 16.50 12.30 20.68
C LYS A 99 14.97 12.21 20.88
N VAL A 100 14.21 13.07 20.22
CA VAL A 100 12.73 13.07 20.27
C VAL A 100 12.18 11.74 19.77
N LYS A 101 12.61 11.28 18.57
CA LYS A 101 12.23 9.97 18.03
C LYS A 101 12.59 8.81 18.97
N LYS A 102 13.73 8.89 19.67
CA LYS A 102 14.11 7.88 20.67
C LYS A 102 13.21 7.92 21.92
N ARG A 103 12.83 9.10 22.41
CA ARG A 103 11.90 9.25 23.55
C ARG A 103 10.52 8.71 23.22
N ALA A 104 9.92 9.18 22.12
CA ALA A 104 8.62 8.70 21.64
C ALA A 104 8.60 7.16 21.42
N LYS A 105 9.71 6.58 20.93
CA LYS A 105 9.81 5.10 20.82
C LYS A 105 9.84 4.39 22.18
N ILE A 106 10.42 4.99 23.22
CA ILE A 106 10.45 4.40 24.57
C ILE A 106 9.07 4.54 25.23
N GLU A 107 8.41 5.68 25.03
CA GLU A 107 7.06 6.01 25.49
C GLU A 107 6.02 5.04 24.88
N HIS A 108 5.97 4.91 23.55
CA HIS A 108 5.16 3.91 22.85
C HIS A 108 5.44 2.47 23.33
N GLN A 109 6.72 2.12 23.56
CA GLN A 109 7.08 0.81 24.09
C GLN A 109 6.66 0.59 25.55
N GLN A 110 6.38 1.65 26.30
CA GLN A 110 5.87 1.57 27.66
C GLN A 110 4.34 1.50 27.64
N GLU A 111 3.66 2.33 26.84
CA GLU A 111 2.22 2.27 26.57
C GLU A 111 1.78 0.87 26.10
N VAL A 112 2.51 0.28 25.14
CA VAL A 112 2.23 -1.09 24.65
C VAL A 112 2.38 -2.15 25.75
N ARG A 113 3.29 -1.98 26.72
CA ARG A 113 3.36 -2.89 27.88
C ARG A 113 2.22 -2.66 28.85
N ASP A 114 1.93 -1.41 29.14
CA ASP A 114 0.94 -1.03 30.14
C ASP A 114 -0.49 -1.35 29.65
N SER A 115 -0.69 -1.50 28.34
CA SER A 115 -1.91 -2.06 27.73
C SER A 115 -2.19 -3.55 28.03
N VAL A 116 -1.22 -4.31 28.57
CA VAL A 116 -1.36 -5.74 28.85
C VAL A 116 -1.84 -5.97 30.29
N THR A 117 -3.16 -5.99 30.49
CA THR A 117 -3.76 -6.38 31.77
C THR A 117 -3.87 -7.90 31.86
N ILE A 118 -3.32 -8.47 32.92
CA ILE A 118 -3.64 -9.81 33.41
C ILE A 118 -4.14 -9.57 34.84
N GLU A 119 -5.39 -9.96 35.10
CA GLU A 119 -5.95 -9.92 36.45
C GLU A 119 -5.27 -11.01 37.27
N SER A 120 -4.69 -10.62 38.41
CA SER A 120 -4.03 -11.52 39.35
C SER A 120 -4.78 -11.49 40.67
N ASP A 121 -5.45 -12.58 41.01
CA ASP A 121 -6.06 -12.78 42.32
C ASP A 121 -4.96 -12.98 43.37
N GLU A 122 -4.38 -11.87 43.86
CA GLU A 122 -3.60 -11.86 45.11
C GLU A 122 -4.11 -10.70 45.99
N GLU A 123 -5.06 -11.03 46.86
CA GLU A 123 -5.16 -10.38 48.16
C GLU A 123 -3.84 -10.60 48.93
N ASP A 124 -3.00 -9.58 49.04
CA ASP A 124 -2.37 -9.28 50.34
C ASP A 124 -1.78 -7.86 50.36
N GLY A 125 -2.07 -7.13 51.44
CA GLY A 125 -1.76 -5.71 51.55
C GLY A 125 -0.38 -5.42 52.15
N CYS A 126 0.29 -4.38 51.64
CA CYS A 126 1.00 -3.43 52.49
C CYS A 126 1.24 -2.10 51.75
N GLU A 127 0.79 -0.99 52.34
CA GLU A 127 1.14 0.36 51.86
C GLU A 127 2.65 0.63 52.06
N GLY A 128 3.27 1.35 51.13
CA GLY A 128 4.71 1.61 51.18
C GLY A 128 5.27 2.43 50.00
N ASP A 129 5.16 3.75 50.12
CA ASP A 129 5.83 4.88 49.44
C ASP A 129 6.40 4.74 48.00
N ALA A 130 6.16 5.77 47.19
CA ALA A 130 6.29 5.78 45.74
C ALA A 130 7.59 6.44 45.22
N THR A 131 8.77 5.93 45.58
CA THR A 131 10.02 6.23 44.83
C THR A 131 10.90 5.00 44.58
N THR A 132 11.43 4.89 43.36
CA THR A 132 12.31 3.79 42.87
C THR A 132 11.68 2.38 42.77
N ARG A 133 10.69 2.21 41.87
CA ARG A 133 10.32 0.88 41.35
C ARG A 133 11.52 0.23 40.63
N ARG A 134 12.31 -0.59 41.35
CA ARG A 134 13.08 -1.68 40.73
C ARG A 134 12.09 -2.58 39.97
N LYS A 135 12.53 -3.18 38.86
CA LYS A 135 11.70 -4.15 38.13
C LYS A 135 11.41 -5.34 39.05
N LYS A 136 10.20 -5.45 39.59
CA LYS A 136 9.68 -6.73 40.12
C LYS A 136 9.48 -7.66 38.92
N ILE A 137 10.10 -8.83 38.92
CA ILE A 137 10.05 -9.79 37.80
C ILE A 137 9.67 -11.17 38.33
N GLY A 138 8.36 -11.35 38.54
CA GLY A 138 7.73 -12.65 38.80
C GLY A 138 8.11 -13.36 40.10
N PRO A 139 7.49 -14.51 40.38
CA PRO A 139 7.62 -15.23 41.65
C PRO A 139 8.95 -16.00 41.84
N MET A 140 9.89 -15.95 40.88
CA MET A 140 11.17 -16.67 41.01
C MET A 140 12.06 -16.14 42.15
N ASP A 141 11.90 -14.89 42.58
CA ASP A 141 12.72 -14.30 43.65
C ASP A 141 12.41 -14.90 45.03
N ARG A 142 11.30 -15.67 45.21
CA ARG A 142 11.05 -16.50 46.41
C ARG A 142 12.15 -17.54 46.67
N TYR A 143 12.94 -17.88 45.65
CA TYR A 143 14.04 -18.86 45.73
C TYR A 143 15.44 -18.23 45.67
N SER A 144 15.54 -16.89 45.64
CA SER A 144 16.81 -16.19 45.88
C SER A 144 16.94 -15.89 47.37
N THR A 145 17.97 -16.45 48.02
CA THR A 145 18.21 -16.26 49.46
C THR A 145 18.32 -14.77 49.81
N PRO A 146 17.57 -14.27 50.82
CA PRO A 146 17.77 -12.92 51.33
C PRO A 146 19.23 -12.71 51.74
N ILE A 147 19.81 -11.58 51.35
CA ILE A 147 21.12 -11.17 51.87
C ILE A 147 20.92 -10.80 53.34
N ASP A 148 21.56 -11.55 54.24
CA ASP A 148 21.54 -11.33 55.68
C ASP A 148 21.92 -9.87 56.01
N PRO A 149 21.04 -9.10 56.70
CA PRO A 149 21.32 -7.71 57.08
C PRO A 149 22.54 -7.52 58.00
N SER A 150 23.07 -8.59 58.60
CA SER A 150 24.18 -8.53 59.56
C SER A 150 25.57 -8.44 58.93
N ILE A 151 25.71 -8.59 57.60
CA ILE A 151 27.02 -8.61 56.92
C ILE A 151 27.49 -7.18 56.58
N PRO A 152 28.62 -6.68 57.13
CA PRO A 152 29.08 -5.32 56.87
C PRO A 152 29.46 -5.07 55.40
N LEU A 153 28.92 -3.98 54.84
CA LEU A 153 29.15 -3.51 53.47
C LEU A 153 30.63 -3.14 53.22
N THR A 154 31.45 -4.14 52.88
CA THR A 154 32.80 -3.95 52.36
C THR A 154 32.82 -3.87 50.83
N SER A 155 33.84 -3.20 50.29
CA SER A 155 33.91 -2.58 48.95
C SER A 155 33.87 -3.49 47.70
N LYS A 156 33.33 -4.72 47.78
CA LYS A 156 33.26 -5.67 46.66
C LYS A 156 32.03 -5.51 45.74
N GLN A 157 30.99 -4.77 46.13
CA GLN A 157 29.73 -4.69 45.36
C GLN A 157 29.84 -4.04 43.97
N PHE A 158 30.86 -3.20 43.69
CA PHE A 158 31.06 -2.63 42.34
C PHE A 158 31.45 -3.66 41.25
N LYS A 159 31.81 -4.91 41.63
CA LYS A 159 31.98 -6.01 40.65
C LYS A 159 30.68 -6.78 40.38
N GLN A 160 29.73 -6.78 41.32
CA GLN A 160 28.54 -7.63 41.27
C GLN A 160 27.56 -7.16 40.19
N GLN A 161 27.33 -5.84 40.08
CA GLN A 161 26.49 -5.25 39.02
C GLN A 161 26.90 -5.66 37.59
N ARG A 162 28.19 -5.91 37.32
CA ARG A 162 28.68 -6.36 36.01
C ARG A 162 28.47 -7.86 35.78
N MET A 163 28.45 -8.66 36.85
CA MET A 163 28.09 -10.09 36.78
C MET A 163 26.59 -10.24 36.55
N ASP A 164 25.76 -9.49 37.28
CA ASP A 164 24.31 -9.50 37.10
C ASP A 164 23.93 -9.04 35.69
N GLU A 165 24.57 -7.99 35.16
CA GLU A 165 24.33 -7.53 33.78
C GLU A 165 24.79 -8.57 32.73
N ALA A 166 25.86 -9.33 32.99
CA ALA A 166 26.33 -10.39 32.10
C ALA A 166 25.39 -11.61 32.11
N ILE A 167 25.00 -12.08 33.29
CA ILE A 167 24.03 -13.17 33.48
C ILE A 167 22.67 -12.77 32.88
N TRP A 168 22.26 -11.51 33.05
CA TRP A 168 21.03 -10.97 32.45
C TRP A 168 21.11 -10.92 30.92
N LYS A 169 22.24 -10.52 30.35
CA LYS A 169 22.49 -10.59 28.89
C LYS A 169 22.46 -12.03 28.38
N GLU A 170 23.02 -12.98 29.13
CA GLU A 170 22.99 -14.40 28.76
C GLU A 170 21.56 -14.98 28.81
N LYS A 171 20.80 -14.69 29.88
CA LYS A 171 19.38 -15.07 29.99
C LYS A 171 18.55 -14.50 28.84
N ILE A 172 18.69 -13.20 28.53
CA ILE A 172 18.06 -12.57 27.35
C ILE A 172 18.50 -13.25 26.04
N HIS A 173 19.77 -13.62 25.90
CA HIS A 173 20.26 -14.28 24.70
C HIS A 173 19.62 -15.66 24.53
N LYS A 174 19.50 -16.46 25.60
CA LYS A 174 18.81 -17.76 25.58
C LYS A 174 17.32 -17.61 25.20
N VAL A 175 16.58 -16.67 25.78
CA VAL A 175 15.19 -16.38 25.39
C VAL A 175 15.09 -16.05 23.90
N LYS A 176 15.98 -15.16 23.40
CA LYS A 176 16.04 -14.82 21.96
C LYS A 176 16.37 -16.01 21.07
N GLN A 177 17.22 -16.95 21.52
CA GLN A 177 17.49 -18.18 20.77
C GLN A 177 16.24 -19.06 20.65
N TYR A 178 15.41 -19.19 21.68
CA TYR A 178 14.15 -19.95 21.59
C TYR A 178 13.16 -19.31 20.61
N VAL A 179 12.95 -17.99 20.70
CA VAL A 179 12.13 -17.24 19.73
C VAL A 179 12.66 -17.43 18.30
N ALA A 180 13.98 -17.30 18.09
CA ALA A 180 14.59 -17.48 16.79
C ALA A 180 14.42 -18.91 16.24
N ARG A 181 14.60 -19.95 17.07
CA ARG A 181 14.36 -21.35 16.70
C ARG A 181 12.92 -21.57 16.22
N TRP A 182 11.93 -21.03 16.94
CA TRP A 182 10.51 -21.12 16.55
C TRP A 182 10.25 -20.44 15.20
N LEU A 183 10.79 -19.23 14.98
CA LEU A 183 10.67 -18.52 13.69
C LEU A 183 11.30 -19.31 12.54
N TYR A 184 12.51 -19.84 12.74
CA TYR A 184 13.24 -20.58 11.70
C TYR A 184 12.56 -21.91 11.37
N ALA A 185 12.15 -22.69 12.38
CA ALA A 185 11.49 -23.98 12.18
C ALA A 185 10.16 -23.87 11.43
N ASN A 186 9.40 -22.79 11.67
CA ASN A 186 8.09 -22.56 11.05
C ASN A 186 8.14 -21.67 9.80
N ALA A 187 9.34 -21.27 9.34
CA ALA A 187 9.57 -20.34 8.23
C ALA A 187 8.79 -19.01 8.35
N ILE A 188 8.67 -18.49 9.57
CA ILE A 188 7.89 -17.28 9.87
C ILE A 188 8.68 -16.03 9.40
N PRO A 189 8.07 -15.13 8.61
CA PRO A 189 8.71 -13.90 8.15
C PRO A 189 9.21 -13.02 9.30
N PHE A 190 10.43 -12.46 9.18
CA PHE A 190 11.04 -11.67 10.27
C PHE A 190 10.30 -10.37 10.62
N ASN A 191 9.44 -9.85 9.73
CA ASN A 191 8.56 -8.73 10.03
C ASN A 191 7.36 -9.12 10.92
N ALA A 192 7.06 -10.40 11.09
CA ALA A 192 5.98 -10.88 11.98
C ALA A 192 6.27 -10.64 13.48
N ILE A 193 7.50 -10.29 13.85
CA ILE A 193 7.88 -9.88 15.22
C ILE A 193 8.10 -8.36 15.38
N ASP A 194 7.95 -7.57 14.32
CA ASP A 194 8.06 -6.10 14.37
C ASP A 194 6.68 -5.42 14.36
N ASN A 195 5.86 -5.81 15.33
CA ASN A 195 4.55 -5.25 15.60
C ASN A 195 4.32 -5.21 17.12
N ASP A 196 3.22 -4.58 17.54
CA ASP A 196 2.92 -4.39 18.96
C ASP A 196 2.24 -5.60 19.58
N GLU A 197 1.51 -6.41 18.81
CA GLU A 197 0.91 -7.67 19.26
C GLU A 197 1.98 -8.69 19.71
N PHE A 198 3.09 -8.80 18.98
CA PHE A 198 4.22 -9.64 19.40
C PHE A 198 4.85 -9.12 20.71
N ARG A 199 4.86 -7.80 20.93
CA ARG A 199 5.35 -7.20 22.19
C ARG A 199 4.39 -7.47 23.33
N GLN A 200 3.09 -7.33 23.10
CA GLN A 200 2.03 -7.66 24.05
C GLN A 200 2.07 -9.15 24.41
N MET A 201 2.24 -10.05 23.44
CA MET A 201 2.41 -11.49 23.68
C MET A 201 3.63 -11.78 24.57
N CYS A 202 4.79 -11.21 24.26
CA CYS A 202 5.99 -11.37 25.10
C CYS A 202 5.82 -10.81 26.52
N GLU A 203 5.13 -9.68 26.67
CA GLU A 203 4.84 -9.06 27.96
C GLU A 203 3.82 -9.89 28.75
N ALA A 204 2.76 -10.40 28.12
CA ALA A 204 1.73 -11.23 28.74
C ALA A 204 2.32 -12.54 29.28
N ILE A 205 3.06 -13.28 28.45
CA ILE A 205 3.77 -14.50 28.89
C ILE A 205 4.78 -14.17 30.01
N GLY A 206 5.44 -13.02 29.93
CA GLY A 206 6.37 -12.54 30.95
C GLY A 206 5.71 -12.14 32.28
N ARG A 207 4.47 -11.64 32.25
CA ARG A 207 3.66 -11.28 33.43
C ARG A 207 3.06 -12.51 34.10
N PHE A 208 2.55 -13.47 33.32
CA PHE A 208 2.03 -14.73 33.84
C PHE A 208 3.15 -15.56 34.50
N GLY A 209 4.29 -15.72 33.82
CA GLY A 209 5.44 -16.43 34.35
C GLY A 209 5.42 -17.96 34.12
N PRO A 210 6.15 -18.74 34.93
CA PRO A 210 6.24 -20.20 34.78
C PRO A 210 4.88 -20.88 34.96
N GLY A 211 4.57 -21.88 34.14
CA GLY A 211 3.30 -22.60 34.17
C GLY A 211 2.28 -22.15 33.11
N PHE A 212 2.58 -21.12 32.32
CA PHE A 212 1.75 -20.78 31.16
C PHE A 212 1.80 -21.89 30.10
N GLU A 213 0.66 -22.55 29.88
CA GLU A 213 0.45 -23.42 28.72
C GLU A 213 -0.11 -22.58 27.56
N GLY A 214 0.55 -22.67 26.40
CA GLY A 214 0.13 -21.93 25.21
C GLY A 214 -1.20 -22.46 24.63
N PRO A 215 -2.03 -21.61 24.02
CA PRO A 215 -3.33 -22.02 23.51
C PRO A 215 -3.20 -23.10 22.43
N THR A 216 -4.13 -24.04 22.44
CA THR A 216 -4.21 -25.13 21.46
C THR A 216 -4.60 -24.61 20.07
N GLN A 217 -4.33 -25.42 19.03
CA GLN A 217 -4.76 -25.11 17.66
C GLN A 217 -6.29 -24.92 17.55
N TYR A 218 -7.07 -25.63 18.37
CA TYR A 218 -8.52 -25.52 18.41
C TYR A 218 -8.98 -24.19 19.01
N GLU A 219 -8.44 -23.80 20.17
CA GLU A 219 -8.77 -22.52 20.80
C GLU A 219 -8.41 -21.33 19.90
N CYS A 220 -7.22 -21.37 19.27
CA CYS A 220 -6.80 -20.34 18.32
C CYS A 220 -7.71 -20.22 17.08
N ARG A 221 -8.33 -21.31 16.62
CA ARG A 221 -9.10 -21.33 15.36
C ARG A 221 -10.62 -21.15 15.56
N GLU A 222 -11.12 -21.38 16.78
CA GLU A 222 -12.54 -21.26 17.12
C GLU A 222 -12.81 -20.20 18.21
N LYS A 223 -12.45 -20.48 19.47
CA LYS A 223 -12.83 -19.65 20.63
C LYS A 223 -12.19 -18.26 20.57
N LEU A 224 -10.86 -18.20 20.61
CA LEU A 224 -10.10 -16.95 20.64
C LEU A 224 -10.31 -16.11 19.36
N LEU A 225 -10.57 -16.76 18.22
CA LEU A 225 -10.89 -16.07 16.97
C LEU A 225 -12.26 -15.36 17.04
N LYS A 226 -13.28 -15.97 17.66
CA LYS A 226 -14.60 -15.35 17.85
C LYS A 226 -14.51 -14.18 18.84
N GLU A 227 -13.80 -14.36 19.95
CA GLU A 227 -13.53 -13.30 20.93
C GLU A 227 -12.80 -12.11 20.29
N GLU A 228 -11.80 -12.36 19.44
CA GLU A 228 -11.05 -11.32 18.72
C GLU A 228 -11.88 -10.59 17.65
N VAL A 229 -12.83 -11.28 17.00
CA VAL A 229 -13.83 -10.63 16.11
C VAL A 229 -14.72 -9.67 16.91
N GLU A 230 -15.25 -10.08 18.06
CA GLU A 230 -16.08 -9.20 18.91
C GLU A 230 -15.27 -8.03 19.51
N ARG A 231 -14.02 -8.26 19.92
CA ARG A 231 -13.10 -7.20 20.33
C ARG A 231 -12.88 -6.19 19.19
N THR A 232 -12.67 -6.68 17.97
CA THR A 232 -12.48 -5.85 16.77
C THR A 232 -13.73 -5.04 16.44
N LYS A 233 -14.93 -5.63 16.52
CA LYS A 233 -16.22 -4.90 16.40
C LYS A 233 -16.31 -3.79 17.46
N GLY A 234 -15.96 -4.08 18.71
CA GLY A 234 -15.90 -3.11 19.80
C GLY A 234 -15.04 -1.88 19.48
N LEU A 235 -13.87 -2.10 18.88
CA LEU A 235 -12.95 -1.02 18.44
C LEU A 235 -13.44 -0.24 17.20
N LEU A 236 -14.39 -0.79 16.44
CA LEU A 236 -14.97 -0.13 15.27
C LEU A 236 -16.19 0.75 15.59
N LYS A 237 -16.74 0.73 16.81
CA LYS A 237 -17.85 1.60 17.24
C LYS A 237 -17.65 3.10 16.91
N PRO A 238 -16.47 3.72 17.12
CA PRO A 238 -16.25 5.11 16.70
C PRO A 238 -16.37 5.33 15.19
N HIS A 239 -16.09 4.31 14.37
CA HIS A 239 -16.30 4.38 12.93
C HIS A 239 -17.79 4.33 12.59
N GLU A 240 -18.60 3.56 13.33
CA GLU A 240 -20.06 3.49 13.18
C GLU A 240 -20.74 4.81 13.58
N GLU A 241 -20.30 5.43 14.68
CA GLU A 241 -20.75 6.76 15.09
C GLU A 241 -20.41 7.84 14.04
N GLU A 242 -19.18 7.80 13.50
CA GLU A 242 -18.77 8.73 12.44
C GLU A 242 -19.58 8.52 11.15
N ARG A 243 -19.99 7.30 10.79
CA ARG A 243 -20.90 7.05 9.64
C ARG A 243 -22.25 7.75 9.81
N LYS A 244 -22.80 7.83 11.03
CA LYS A 244 -24.06 8.55 11.29
C LYS A 244 -23.91 10.05 11.00
N ARG A 245 -22.74 10.62 11.32
CA ARG A 245 -22.41 12.03 11.13
C ARG A 245 -22.03 12.38 9.68
N THR A 246 -21.14 11.60 9.06
CA THR A 246 -20.54 11.89 7.74
C THR A 246 -21.09 11.06 6.60
N GLY A 247 -22.04 10.15 6.86
CA GLY A 247 -22.43 9.16 5.88
C GLY A 247 -21.30 8.15 5.56
N CYS A 248 -21.56 7.26 4.62
CA CYS A 248 -20.59 6.29 4.13
C CYS A 248 -20.81 5.85 2.69
N SER A 249 -19.77 5.29 2.09
CA SER A 249 -19.84 4.51 0.86
C SER A 249 -19.87 3.02 1.20
N ILE A 250 -20.83 2.27 0.66
CA ILE A 250 -20.73 0.82 0.55
C ILE A 250 -19.93 0.48 -0.71
N MET A 251 -19.10 -0.54 -0.62
CA MET A 251 -18.29 -1.05 -1.74
C MET A 251 -18.39 -2.57 -1.75
N THR A 252 -18.54 -3.13 -2.95
CA THR A 252 -18.49 -4.57 -3.19
C THR A 252 -17.59 -4.84 -4.41
N ASP A 253 -16.92 -5.97 -4.37
CA ASP A 253 -16.04 -6.46 -5.42
C ASP A 253 -16.13 -8.00 -5.45
N ALA A 254 -15.91 -8.59 -6.62
CA ALA A 254 -15.98 -10.03 -6.82
C ALA A 254 -14.60 -10.61 -7.13
N TRP A 255 -14.30 -11.77 -6.55
CA TRP A 255 -13.03 -12.46 -6.70
C TRP A 255 -13.22 -13.95 -6.92
N THR A 256 -12.49 -14.52 -7.85
CA THR A 256 -12.42 -15.97 -8.04
C THR A 256 -11.10 -16.49 -7.47
N ASP A 257 -11.17 -17.47 -6.56
CA ASP A 257 -9.99 -18.05 -5.92
C ASP A 257 -9.27 -19.08 -6.81
N VAL A 258 -8.10 -19.54 -6.37
CA VAL A 258 -7.31 -20.57 -7.06
C VAL A 258 -7.99 -21.95 -7.16
N LYS A 259 -9.12 -22.16 -6.46
CA LYS A 259 -9.99 -23.35 -6.58
C LYS A 259 -11.25 -23.05 -7.41
N ARG A 260 -11.29 -21.91 -8.12
CA ARG A 260 -12.42 -21.38 -8.90
C ARG A 260 -13.67 -21.02 -8.08
N ARG A 261 -13.56 -20.87 -6.76
CA ARG A 261 -14.67 -20.42 -5.92
C ARG A 261 -14.84 -18.92 -6.07
N SER A 262 -16.07 -18.47 -6.30
CA SER A 262 -16.37 -17.04 -6.40
C SER A 262 -16.70 -16.49 -5.02
N ILE A 263 -16.12 -15.35 -4.65
CA ILE A 263 -16.29 -14.69 -3.36
C ILE A 263 -16.58 -13.21 -3.62
N MET A 264 -17.72 -12.72 -3.14
CA MET A 264 -18.01 -11.28 -3.11
C MET A 264 -17.64 -10.72 -1.74
N ASN A 265 -16.82 -9.67 -1.70
CA ASN A 265 -16.52 -8.96 -0.46
C ASN A 265 -17.42 -7.74 -0.26
N LEU A 266 -17.54 -7.31 0.98
CA LEU A 266 -18.32 -6.14 1.37
C LEU A 266 -17.49 -5.27 2.32
N CYS A 267 -17.28 -4.03 1.91
CA CYS A 267 -16.55 -3.03 2.69
C CYS A 267 -17.37 -1.74 2.82
N VAL A 268 -17.13 -1.01 3.90
CA VAL A 268 -17.74 0.31 4.15
C VAL A 268 -16.65 1.34 4.39
N HIS A 269 -16.71 2.45 3.67
CA HIS A 269 -15.80 3.59 3.83
C HIS A 269 -16.48 4.76 4.54
N CYS A 270 -15.85 5.30 5.58
CA CYS A 270 -16.19 6.58 6.19
C CYS A 270 -14.92 7.45 6.34
N LYS A 271 -15.02 8.61 7.01
CA LYS A 271 -13.88 9.54 7.19
C LYS A 271 -12.59 8.87 7.72
N PHE A 272 -12.71 7.87 8.58
CA PHE A 272 -11.55 7.17 9.15
C PHE A 272 -10.90 6.13 8.20
N GLY A 273 -11.59 5.73 7.14
CA GLY A 273 -11.09 4.82 6.11
C GLY A 273 -12.06 3.68 5.78
N THR A 274 -11.54 2.66 5.11
CA THR A 274 -12.30 1.46 4.72
C THR A 274 -12.23 0.38 5.79
N CYS A 275 -13.37 -0.05 6.30
CA CYS A 275 -13.50 -1.27 7.09
C CYS A 275 -14.11 -2.40 6.22
N PHE A 276 -13.74 -3.64 6.54
CA PHE A 276 -14.36 -4.83 5.98
C PHE A 276 -15.53 -5.26 6.87
N ILE A 277 -16.69 -5.53 6.27
CA ILE A 277 -17.91 -5.97 6.95
C ILE A 277 -18.02 -7.49 6.89
N GLY A 278 -17.76 -8.07 5.72
CA GLY A 278 -17.85 -9.52 5.50
C GLY A 278 -17.68 -9.90 4.04
N SER A 279 -17.79 -11.19 3.77
CA SER A 279 -17.77 -11.77 2.42
C SER A 279 -18.70 -12.97 2.31
N LYS A 280 -19.34 -13.13 1.17
CA LYS A 280 -20.16 -14.30 0.83
C LYS A 280 -19.47 -15.10 -0.28
N GLU A 281 -19.43 -16.43 -0.15
CA GLU A 281 -19.10 -17.30 -1.27
C GLU A 281 -20.33 -17.39 -2.20
N SER A 282 -20.12 -17.19 -3.49
CA SER A 282 -21.15 -17.11 -4.54
C SER A 282 -20.75 -17.97 -5.75
N SER A 283 -20.11 -19.12 -5.50
CA SER A 283 -19.64 -20.07 -6.51
C SER A 283 -20.78 -20.73 -7.30
N GLU A 284 -21.93 -20.93 -6.65
CA GLU A 284 -23.14 -21.57 -7.21
C GLU A 284 -24.08 -20.56 -7.88
N GLU A 285 -23.86 -19.27 -7.66
CA GLU A 285 -24.76 -18.19 -8.04
C GLU A 285 -24.24 -17.46 -9.28
N ALA A 286 -25.07 -17.32 -10.30
CA ALA A 286 -24.76 -16.37 -11.37
C ALA A 286 -24.72 -14.96 -10.77
N HIS A 287 -23.66 -14.19 -11.05
CA HIS A 287 -23.50 -12.82 -10.56
C HIS A 287 -24.43 -11.84 -11.32
N THR A 288 -25.74 -12.10 -11.33
CA THR A 288 -26.72 -11.28 -12.05
C THR A 288 -26.92 -9.92 -11.37
N SER A 289 -27.60 -9.01 -12.08
CA SER A 289 -27.95 -7.69 -11.56
C SER A 289 -28.76 -7.78 -10.26
N GLU A 290 -29.66 -8.74 -10.18
CA GLU A 290 -30.56 -9.00 -9.06
C GLU A 290 -29.77 -9.50 -7.85
N TYR A 291 -28.90 -10.49 -8.04
CA TYR A 291 -28.08 -11.06 -6.97
C TYR A 291 -27.13 -10.02 -6.34
N ILE A 292 -26.48 -9.21 -7.18
CA ILE A 292 -25.61 -8.11 -6.74
C ILE A 292 -26.45 -7.06 -5.96
N PHE A 293 -27.63 -6.72 -6.48
CA PHE A 293 -28.54 -5.78 -5.84
C PHE A 293 -29.02 -6.27 -4.48
N GLU A 294 -29.45 -7.52 -4.33
CA GLU A 294 -29.87 -8.10 -3.05
C GLU A 294 -28.73 -8.11 -2.03
N TYR A 295 -27.52 -8.47 -2.44
CA TYR A 295 -26.33 -8.46 -1.57
C TYR A 295 -26.00 -7.04 -1.09
N VAL A 296 -26.10 -6.04 -1.96
CA VAL A 296 -25.91 -4.63 -1.61
C VAL A 296 -27.05 -4.08 -0.77
N ASP A 297 -28.30 -4.46 -1.02
CA ASP A 297 -29.45 -4.02 -0.23
C ASP A 297 -29.42 -4.57 1.20
N ALA A 298 -29.04 -5.85 1.37
CA ALA A 298 -28.79 -6.43 2.68
C ALA A 298 -27.68 -5.68 3.45
N ALA A 299 -26.62 -5.25 2.75
CA ALA A 299 -25.58 -4.41 3.33
C ALA A 299 -26.09 -3.03 3.75
N ILE A 300 -26.95 -2.39 2.94
CA ILE A 300 -27.59 -1.11 3.27
C ILE A 300 -28.47 -1.24 4.52
N VAL A 301 -29.22 -2.35 4.66
CA VAL A 301 -30.00 -2.65 5.87
C VAL A 301 -29.08 -2.86 7.08
N GLN A 302 -27.98 -3.61 6.94
CA GLN A 302 -27.02 -3.86 8.03
C GLN A 302 -26.33 -2.58 8.52
N VAL A 303 -26.05 -1.63 7.62
CA VAL A 303 -25.35 -0.36 7.94
C VAL A 303 -26.31 0.75 8.40
N GLY A 304 -27.61 0.59 8.15
CA GLY A 304 -28.64 1.63 8.30
C GLY A 304 -28.68 2.53 7.07
N ALA A 305 -29.82 2.54 6.37
CA ALA A 305 -29.98 3.25 5.10
C ALA A 305 -29.77 4.77 5.22
N GLU A 306 -30.08 5.35 6.38
CA GLU A 306 -29.82 6.75 6.73
C GLU A 306 -28.33 7.09 6.88
N ASN A 307 -27.47 6.08 7.03
CA ASN A 307 -26.01 6.24 7.13
C ASN A 307 -25.32 6.06 5.77
N VAL A 308 -25.97 5.40 4.81
CA VAL A 308 -25.44 5.23 3.46
C VAL A 308 -25.68 6.52 2.65
N VAL A 309 -24.70 6.91 1.83
CA VAL A 309 -24.88 7.97 0.82
C VAL A 309 -24.74 7.38 -0.58
N GLN A 310 -23.82 6.43 -0.76
CA GLN A 310 -23.63 5.80 -2.06
C GLN A 310 -23.18 4.34 -1.96
N VAL A 311 -23.34 3.64 -3.09
CA VAL A 311 -22.68 2.38 -3.44
C VAL A 311 -21.63 2.67 -4.51
N VAL A 312 -20.45 2.06 -4.40
CA VAL A 312 -19.36 2.16 -5.39
C VAL A 312 -18.95 0.77 -5.85
N THR A 313 -19.04 0.51 -7.15
CA THR A 313 -18.62 -0.74 -7.80
C THR A 313 -17.74 -0.47 -9.01
N ASP A 314 -17.23 -1.51 -9.66
CA ASP A 314 -16.67 -1.39 -10.99
C ASP A 314 -17.76 -1.13 -12.07
N ASN A 315 -17.36 -1.13 -13.34
CA ASN A 315 -18.23 -0.83 -14.48
C ASN A 315 -18.75 -2.09 -15.21
N ALA A 316 -18.79 -3.25 -14.57
CA ALA A 316 -19.38 -4.46 -15.15
C ALA A 316 -20.87 -4.26 -15.49
N SER A 317 -21.37 -4.95 -16.52
CA SER A 317 -22.77 -4.86 -16.98
C SER A 317 -23.77 -5.13 -15.88
N ASN A 318 -23.48 -6.12 -15.03
CA ASN A 318 -24.42 -6.60 -14.02
C ASN A 318 -24.50 -5.61 -12.84
N ASN A 319 -23.40 -4.89 -12.55
CA ASN A 319 -23.40 -3.75 -11.64
C ASN A 319 -24.25 -2.57 -12.16
N MET A 320 -24.37 -2.40 -13.49
CA MET A 320 -25.24 -1.38 -14.09
C MET A 320 -26.73 -1.72 -13.94
N GLY A 321 -27.12 -3.00 -14.11
CA GLY A 321 -28.49 -3.41 -13.82
C GLY A 321 -28.84 -3.34 -12.32
N ALA A 322 -27.91 -3.74 -11.45
CA ALA A 322 -28.06 -3.62 -10.00
C ALA A 322 -28.26 -2.16 -9.54
N LYS A 323 -27.61 -1.22 -10.23
CA LYS A 323 -27.79 0.22 -10.05
C LYS A 323 -29.21 0.70 -10.34
N ASP A 324 -29.82 0.22 -11.41
CA ASP A 324 -31.17 0.63 -11.79
C ASP A 324 -32.20 0.07 -10.79
N LEU A 325 -32.04 -1.19 -10.35
CA LEU A 325 -32.83 -1.78 -9.26
C LEU A 325 -32.70 -1.00 -7.93
N LEU A 326 -31.48 -0.53 -7.61
CA LEU A 326 -31.28 0.31 -6.43
C LEU A 326 -31.96 1.67 -6.55
N LYS A 327 -31.92 2.29 -7.73
CA LYS A 327 -32.57 3.59 -7.97
C LYS A 327 -34.08 3.51 -7.72
N ASP A 328 -34.73 2.43 -8.11
CA ASP A 328 -36.18 2.26 -7.92
C ASP A 328 -36.54 1.96 -6.45
N LYS A 329 -35.77 1.11 -5.75
CA LYS A 329 -36.04 0.77 -4.34
C LYS A 329 -35.58 1.85 -3.34
N ARG A 330 -34.51 2.57 -3.66
CA ARG A 330 -33.83 3.55 -2.78
C ARG A 330 -33.38 4.78 -3.59
N PRO A 331 -34.33 5.60 -4.08
CA PRO A 331 -34.03 6.75 -4.94
C PRO A 331 -33.17 7.86 -4.29
N ASN A 332 -32.91 7.75 -2.97
CA ASN A 332 -32.07 8.66 -2.20
C ASN A 332 -30.61 8.19 -2.01
N ILE A 333 -30.22 7.04 -2.57
CA ILE A 333 -28.84 6.52 -2.50
C ILE A 333 -28.22 6.54 -3.90
N PHE A 334 -27.02 7.11 -4.00
CA PHE A 334 -26.29 7.17 -5.27
C PHE A 334 -25.63 5.82 -5.59
N TRP A 335 -25.54 5.45 -6.87
CA TRP A 335 -24.63 4.40 -7.34
C TRP A 335 -23.62 5.00 -8.31
N SER A 336 -22.34 4.99 -7.89
CA SER A 336 -21.24 5.60 -8.63
C SER A 336 -20.22 4.57 -9.13
N SER A 337 -19.63 4.88 -10.28
CA SER A 337 -18.54 4.09 -10.86
C SER A 337 -17.24 4.30 -10.11
N CYS A 338 -16.50 3.22 -9.84
CA CYS A 338 -15.17 3.28 -9.25
C CYS A 338 -14.22 4.16 -10.06
N ALA A 339 -13.70 5.21 -9.43
CA ALA A 339 -12.76 6.15 -10.03
C ALA A 339 -11.41 5.49 -10.39
N THR A 340 -10.90 4.60 -9.55
CA THR A 340 -9.67 3.82 -9.83
C THR A 340 -9.82 3.03 -11.12
N HIS A 341 -10.90 2.28 -11.28
CA HIS A 341 -11.18 1.52 -12.50
C HIS A 341 -11.35 2.45 -13.71
N THR A 342 -12.14 3.52 -13.56
CA THR A 342 -12.43 4.45 -14.66
C THR A 342 -11.19 5.24 -15.13
N ILE A 343 -10.31 5.66 -14.22
CA ILE A 343 -9.02 6.30 -14.57
C ILE A 343 -8.04 5.28 -15.19
N ASN A 344 -8.03 4.03 -14.73
CA ASN A 344 -7.28 2.97 -15.43
C ASN A 344 -7.79 2.76 -16.86
N LEU A 345 -9.11 2.84 -17.11
CA LEU A 345 -9.67 2.79 -18.47
C LEU A 345 -9.32 4.02 -19.32
N MET A 346 -9.24 5.22 -18.75
CA MET A 346 -8.72 6.42 -19.44
C MET A 346 -7.28 6.19 -19.87
N LEU A 347 -6.41 5.83 -18.92
CA LEU A 347 -5.00 5.58 -19.14
C LEU A 347 -4.77 4.47 -20.19
N ALA A 348 -5.52 3.37 -20.11
CA ALA A 348 -5.46 2.28 -21.09
C ALA A 348 -5.88 2.73 -22.50
N ALA A 349 -6.94 3.53 -22.64
CA ALA A 349 -7.37 4.07 -23.93
C ALA A 349 -6.29 4.97 -24.54
N ILE A 350 -5.71 5.90 -23.75
CA ILE A 350 -4.63 6.77 -24.21
C ILE A 350 -3.38 5.94 -24.56
N GLY A 351 -3.00 4.97 -23.72
CA GLY A 351 -1.88 4.05 -23.99
C GLY A 351 -2.07 3.21 -25.26
N GLY A 352 -3.32 2.93 -25.65
CA GLY A 352 -3.66 2.25 -26.90
C GLY A 352 -3.41 3.09 -28.16
N MET A 353 -3.32 4.43 -28.06
CA MET A 353 -3.08 5.30 -29.21
C MET A 353 -1.73 4.96 -29.88
N PRO A 354 -1.63 4.94 -31.24
CA PRO A 354 -0.42 4.52 -31.96
C PRO A 354 0.88 5.22 -31.52
N ARG A 355 0.78 6.51 -31.15
CA ARG A 355 1.89 7.35 -30.68
C ARG A 355 2.52 6.87 -29.36
N PHE A 356 1.76 6.23 -28.49
CA PHE A 356 2.21 5.73 -27.19
C PHE A 356 2.39 4.21 -27.19
N LYS A 357 1.45 3.49 -27.82
CA LYS A 357 1.42 2.02 -27.91
C LYS A 357 2.75 1.41 -28.34
N LYS A 358 3.40 1.96 -29.38
CA LYS A 358 4.72 1.48 -29.84
C LYS A 358 5.78 1.47 -28.73
N THR A 359 5.84 2.51 -27.91
CA THR A 359 6.80 2.61 -26.80
C THR A 359 6.46 1.63 -25.68
N LEU A 360 5.17 1.50 -25.34
CA LEU A 360 4.67 0.57 -24.33
C LEU A 360 4.95 -0.88 -24.71
N ASP A 361 4.66 -1.26 -25.96
CA ASP A 361 4.92 -2.61 -26.48
C ASP A 361 6.43 -2.92 -26.52
N GLN A 362 7.28 -1.94 -26.90
CA GLN A 362 8.74 -2.07 -26.80
C GLN A 362 9.24 -2.26 -25.36
N ALA A 363 8.70 -1.50 -24.41
CA ALA A 363 9.05 -1.63 -22.99
C ALA A 363 8.61 -2.99 -22.42
N LYS A 364 7.39 -3.46 -22.76
CA LYS A 364 6.87 -4.79 -22.40
C LYS A 364 7.76 -5.89 -22.97
N ALA A 365 8.05 -5.85 -24.27
CA ALA A 365 8.89 -6.85 -24.94
C ALA A 365 10.32 -6.92 -24.36
N PHE A 366 10.92 -5.77 -24.06
CA PHE A 366 12.23 -5.71 -23.40
C PHE A 366 12.19 -6.33 -21.99
N THR A 367 11.21 -5.96 -21.16
CA THR A 367 11.07 -6.48 -19.80
C THR A 367 10.86 -8.00 -19.82
N VAL A 368 9.96 -8.51 -20.67
CA VAL A 368 9.74 -9.96 -20.84
C VAL A 368 11.04 -10.66 -21.26
N PHE A 369 11.78 -10.14 -22.24
CA PHE A 369 13.05 -10.73 -22.67
C PHE A 369 14.07 -10.83 -21.52
N VAL A 370 14.25 -9.77 -20.73
CA VAL A 370 15.22 -9.79 -19.62
C VAL A 370 14.89 -10.84 -18.57
N TYR A 371 13.61 -10.96 -18.18
CA TYR A 371 13.18 -11.93 -17.16
C TYR A 371 13.06 -13.37 -17.69
N SER A 372 12.86 -13.58 -19.00
CA SER A 372 12.69 -14.92 -19.60
C SER A 372 13.92 -15.84 -19.51
N HIS A 373 15.11 -15.32 -19.18
CA HIS A 373 16.33 -16.13 -19.07
C HIS A 373 17.18 -15.73 -17.86
N HIS A 374 17.65 -16.72 -17.09
CA HIS A 374 18.50 -16.49 -15.91
C HIS A 374 19.76 -15.67 -16.23
N LYS A 375 20.37 -15.83 -17.42
CA LYS A 375 21.58 -15.10 -17.83
C LYS A 375 21.29 -13.62 -18.10
N THR A 376 20.22 -13.27 -18.80
CA THR A 376 19.85 -11.87 -19.06
C THR A 376 19.39 -11.16 -17.79
N LEU A 377 18.69 -11.86 -16.92
CA LEU A 377 18.30 -11.37 -15.59
C LEU A 377 19.52 -11.14 -14.69
N ALA A 378 20.49 -12.06 -14.68
CA ALA A 378 21.73 -11.90 -13.93
C ALA A 378 22.58 -10.72 -14.43
N LEU A 379 22.69 -10.52 -15.75
CA LEU A 379 23.36 -9.35 -16.34
C LEU A 379 22.65 -8.05 -15.95
N MET A 380 21.32 -7.98 -16.04
CA MET A 380 20.57 -6.81 -15.62
C MET A 380 20.81 -6.50 -14.13
N ARG A 381 20.65 -7.50 -13.25
CA ARG A 381 20.90 -7.35 -11.81
C ARG A 381 22.34 -6.97 -11.48
N LYS A 382 23.34 -7.45 -12.24
CA LYS A 382 24.75 -7.04 -12.07
C LYS A 382 24.90 -5.54 -12.36
N ASN A 383 24.36 -5.08 -13.48
CA ASN A 383 24.51 -3.69 -13.94
C ASN A 383 23.64 -2.69 -13.15
N THR A 384 22.45 -3.08 -12.66
CA THR A 384 21.54 -2.20 -11.91
C THR A 384 21.78 -2.15 -10.40
N LYS A 385 22.86 -2.79 -9.90
CA LYS A 385 23.18 -2.95 -8.46
C LYS A 385 22.11 -3.78 -7.71
N LYS A 386 21.65 -4.88 -8.32
CA LYS A 386 20.56 -5.77 -7.87
C LYS A 386 19.20 -5.08 -7.72
N ARG A 387 18.98 -3.95 -8.39
CA ARG A 387 17.68 -3.25 -8.42
C ARG A 387 16.89 -3.73 -9.63
N ASP A 388 15.89 -4.56 -9.38
CA ASP A 388 15.01 -5.10 -10.41
C ASP A 388 14.15 -4.02 -11.08
N ILE A 389 13.68 -4.34 -12.29
CA ILE A 389 12.71 -3.51 -13.01
C ILE A 389 11.31 -3.85 -12.47
N ILE A 390 10.54 -2.83 -12.04
CA ILE A 390 9.14 -3.03 -11.64
C ILE A 390 8.38 -3.66 -12.81
N ARG A 391 7.71 -4.79 -12.57
CA ARG A 391 7.02 -5.57 -13.60
C ARG A 391 5.60 -5.01 -13.84
N PRO A 392 5.10 -5.02 -15.08
CA PRO A 392 3.69 -4.78 -15.34
C PRO A 392 2.87 -6.01 -14.89
N GLY A 393 2.01 -5.84 -13.87
CA GLY A 393 0.96 -6.82 -13.55
C GLY A 393 -0.20 -6.72 -14.55
N VAL A 394 -1.04 -7.76 -14.65
CA VAL A 394 -2.09 -7.84 -15.70
C VAL A 394 -3.18 -6.78 -15.52
N THR A 395 -3.52 -6.42 -14.28
CA THR A 395 -4.82 -5.79 -13.96
C THR A 395 -4.83 -4.28 -13.73
N ARG A 396 -3.70 -3.55 -13.73
CA ARG A 396 -3.69 -2.08 -13.54
C ARG A 396 -2.67 -1.35 -14.41
N PHE A 397 -3.09 -0.27 -15.09
CA PHE A 397 -2.21 0.55 -15.94
C PHE A 397 -1.08 1.24 -15.16
N ALA A 398 -1.32 1.52 -13.87
CA ALA A 398 -0.29 2.00 -12.94
C ALA A 398 1.01 1.17 -13.03
N SER A 399 0.91 -0.15 -13.20
CA SER A 399 2.08 -1.03 -13.30
C SER A 399 2.88 -0.81 -14.60
N ALA A 400 2.21 -0.48 -15.72
CA ALA A 400 2.89 -0.09 -16.95
C ALA A 400 3.63 1.26 -16.80
N PHE A 401 3.00 2.24 -16.14
CA PHE A 401 3.65 3.52 -15.81
C PHE A 401 4.88 3.32 -14.91
N LEU A 402 4.74 2.54 -13.82
CA LEU A 402 5.86 2.22 -12.91
C LEU A 402 6.97 1.43 -13.62
N THR A 403 6.64 0.59 -14.61
CA THR A 403 7.63 -0.08 -15.48
C THR A 403 8.42 0.96 -16.28
N LEU A 404 7.75 1.90 -16.96
CA LEU A 404 8.39 2.99 -17.70
C LEU A 404 9.27 3.89 -16.81
N GLN A 405 8.79 4.21 -15.61
CA GLN A 405 9.52 5.01 -14.63
C GLN A 405 10.79 4.27 -14.17
N SER A 406 10.65 3.01 -13.78
CA SER A 406 11.76 2.14 -13.39
C SER A 406 12.79 1.92 -14.52
N LEU A 407 12.35 1.86 -15.78
CA LEU A 407 13.25 1.83 -16.94
C LEU A 407 14.02 3.14 -17.09
N MET A 408 13.34 4.30 -16.94
CA MET A 408 13.97 5.62 -17.05
C MET A 408 15.00 5.86 -15.95
N GLU A 409 14.69 5.48 -14.70
CA GLU A 409 15.62 5.55 -13.56
C GLU A 409 16.91 4.73 -13.77
N LYS A 410 16.81 3.62 -14.51
CA LYS A 410 17.90 2.67 -14.76
C LYS A 410 18.50 2.83 -16.17
N LYS A 411 18.16 3.92 -16.87
CA LYS A 411 18.51 4.16 -18.28
C LYS A 411 20.01 4.08 -18.54
N THR A 412 20.83 4.64 -17.65
CA THR A 412 22.29 4.65 -17.83
C THR A 412 22.87 3.25 -17.66
N GLU A 413 22.46 2.54 -16.61
CA GLU A 413 22.89 1.17 -16.30
C GLU A 413 22.44 0.17 -17.38
N LEU A 414 21.19 0.26 -17.86
CA LEU A 414 20.65 -0.61 -18.91
C LEU A 414 21.30 -0.34 -20.27
N ARG A 415 21.63 0.92 -20.59
CA ARG A 415 22.40 1.24 -21.80
C ARG A 415 23.85 0.76 -21.70
N GLY A 416 24.48 0.89 -20.53
CA GLY A 416 25.81 0.32 -20.27
C GLY A 416 25.82 -1.20 -20.37
N MET A 417 24.77 -1.88 -19.89
CA MET A 417 24.58 -3.32 -20.06
C MET A 417 24.53 -3.71 -21.54
N ALA A 418 23.69 -3.05 -22.35
CA ALA A 418 23.55 -3.36 -23.78
C ALA A 418 24.84 -3.16 -24.61
N LEU A 419 25.78 -2.34 -24.11
CA LEU A 419 27.07 -2.04 -24.73
C LEU A 419 28.24 -2.83 -24.10
N SER A 420 27.97 -3.73 -23.16
CA SER A 420 28.99 -4.54 -22.49
C SER A 420 29.36 -5.78 -23.31
N ALA A 421 30.64 -6.16 -23.30
CA ALA A 421 31.11 -7.41 -23.92
C ALA A 421 30.39 -8.65 -23.35
N GLU A 422 29.97 -8.60 -22.09
CA GLU A 422 29.23 -9.66 -21.40
C GLU A 422 27.81 -9.85 -21.96
N TRP A 423 27.17 -8.76 -22.39
CA TRP A 423 25.90 -8.79 -23.11
C TRP A 423 26.06 -9.26 -24.56
N GLU A 424 27.12 -8.85 -25.24
CA GLU A 424 27.44 -9.30 -26.61
C GLU A 424 27.79 -10.79 -26.68
N GLN A 425 28.49 -11.31 -25.67
CA GLN A 425 28.84 -12.73 -25.57
C GLN A 425 27.64 -13.62 -25.21
N CYS A 426 26.57 -13.05 -24.64
CA CYS A 426 25.37 -13.79 -24.23
C CYS A 426 24.69 -14.47 -25.44
N ILE A 427 24.37 -15.76 -25.32
CA ILE A 427 23.74 -16.52 -26.42
C ILE A 427 22.33 -15.98 -26.73
N HIS A 428 21.60 -15.54 -25.71
CA HIS A 428 20.22 -15.05 -25.85
C HIS A 428 20.12 -13.71 -26.58
N THR A 429 21.14 -12.84 -26.48
CA THR A 429 21.16 -11.53 -27.15
C THR A 429 21.37 -11.65 -28.65
N LYS A 430 21.97 -12.77 -29.11
CA LYS A 430 22.16 -13.11 -30.52
C LYS A 430 20.88 -13.62 -31.21
N LYS A 431 19.89 -14.12 -30.46
CA LYS A 431 18.57 -14.51 -30.99
C LYS A 431 17.77 -13.28 -31.46
N PRO A 432 16.75 -13.41 -32.34
CA PRO A 432 15.97 -12.28 -32.84
C PRO A 432 15.38 -11.37 -31.74
N LYS A 433 14.76 -11.94 -30.71
CA LYS A 433 14.22 -11.19 -29.56
C LYS A 433 15.31 -10.42 -28.79
N GLY A 434 16.51 -10.99 -28.68
CA GLY A 434 17.68 -10.34 -28.07
C GLY A 434 18.29 -9.21 -28.90
N LYS A 435 18.30 -9.33 -30.23
CA LYS A 435 18.69 -8.24 -31.14
C LYS A 435 17.71 -7.07 -31.03
N ILE A 436 16.40 -7.34 -30.97
CA ILE A 436 15.35 -6.33 -30.76
C ILE A 436 15.51 -5.65 -29.39
N ALA A 437 15.74 -6.41 -28.32
CA ALA A 437 15.99 -5.87 -26.98
C ALA A 437 17.22 -4.94 -26.95
N THR A 438 18.32 -5.35 -27.59
CA THR A 438 19.55 -4.55 -27.70
C THR A 438 19.31 -3.26 -28.48
N ALA A 439 18.66 -3.35 -29.64
CA ALA A 439 18.29 -2.19 -30.46
C ALA A 439 17.37 -1.21 -29.71
N THR A 440 16.43 -1.73 -28.91
CA THR A 440 15.52 -0.94 -28.07
C THR A 440 16.31 -0.16 -27.00
N LEU A 441 17.24 -0.81 -26.29
CA LEU A 441 18.06 -0.16 -25.27
C LEU A 441 18.99 0.92 -25.82
N ILE A 442 19.58 0.75 -27.01
CA ILE A 442 20.46 1.79 -27.59
C ILE A 442 19.69 2.93 -28.27
N SER A 443 18.42 2.70 -28.65
CA SER A 443 17.59 3.64 -29.41
C SER A 443 17.27 4.94 -28.64
N ARG A 444 17.74 6.08 -29.18
CA ARG A 444 17.35 7.42 -28.68
C ARG A 444 15.84 7.64 -28.80
N ALA A 445 15.21 7.14 -29.87
CA ALA A 445 13.79 7.29 -30.11
C ALA A 445 12.94 6.56 -29.05
N PHE A 446 13.33 5.35 -28.64
CA PHE A 446 12.68 4.62 -27.56
C PHE A 446 12.73 5.42 -26.24
N TRP A 447 13.91 5.86 -25.80
CA TRP A 447 14.03 6.62 -24.56
C TRP A 447 13.32 7.97 -24.57
N ASN A 448 13.27 8.64 -25.72
CA ASN A 448 12.46 9.86 -25.88
C ASN A 448 10.96 9.55 -25.80
N GLY A 449 10.53 8.43 -26.41
CA GLY A 449 9.17 7.90 -26.28
C GLY A 449 8.79 7.59 -24.83
N VAL A 450 9.67 6.92 -24.07
CA VAL A 450 9.44 6.61 -22.63
C VAL A 450 9.28 7.91 -21.83
N SER A 451 10.15 8.90 -22.06
CA SER A 451 10.07 10.21 -21.42
C SER A 451 8.76 10.95 -21.75
N HIS A 452 8.32 10.89 -23.02
CA HIS A 452 7.06 11.50 -23.45
C HIS A 452 5.83 10.78 -22.84
N CYS A 453 5.82 9.44 -22.82
CA CYS A 453 4.77 8.65 -22.17
C CYS A 453 4.65 9.01 -20.68
N LEU A 454 5.78 9.10 -19.96
CA LEU A 454 5.78 9.51 -18.55
C LEU A 454 5.16 10.90 -18.36
N LYS A 455 5.56 11.90 -19.15
CA LYS A 455 5.01 13.27 -19.06
C LYS A 455 3.50 13.36 -19.32
N ILE A 456 2.97 12.53 -20.22
CA ILE A 456 1.54 12.53 -20.57
C ILE A 456 0.70 11.72 -19.59
N PHE A 457 1.22 10.61 -19.06
CA PHE A 457 0.48 9.74 -18.13
C PHE A 457 0.60 10.19 -16.67
N GLU A 458 1.69 10.85 -16.27
CA GLU A 458 1.92 11.28 -14.90
C GLU A 458 0.74 12.06 -14.29
N PRO A 459 0.10 13.03 -14.97
CA PRO A 459 -1.01 13.79 -14.40
C PRO A 459 -2.19 12.90 -14.00
N LEU A 460 -2.63 11.99 -14.89
CA LEU A 460 -3.69 11.03 -14.58
C LEU A 460 -3.26 9.99 -13.53
N VAL A 461 -1.97 9.62 -13.47
CA VAL A 461 -1.43 8.75 -12.42
C VAL A 461 -1.39 9.44 -11.05
N LYS A 462 -1.27 10.77 -10.97
CA LYS A 462 -1.48 11.52 -9.72
C LYS A 462 -2.94 11.40 -9.25
N VAL A 463 -3.91 11.58 -10.15
CA VAL A 463 -5.34 11.40 -9.82
C VAL A 463 -5.63 9.95 -9.40
N LEU A 464 -5.05 8.96 -10.08
CA LEU A 464 -5.18 7.55 -9.71
C LEU A 464 -4.69 7.28 -8.27
N ARG A 465 -3.53 7.82 -7.90
CA ARG A 465 -2.99 7.71 -6.52
C ARG A 465 -3.84 8.40 -5.46
N LEU A 466 -4.55 9.47 -5.83
CA LEU A 466 -5.48 10.17 -4.94
C LEU A 466 -6.71 9.31 -4.62
N VAL A 467 -7.28 8.65 -5.65
CA VAL A 467 -8.48 7.81 -5.48
C VAL A 467 -8.18 6.40 -4.95
N ASP A 468 -6.94 5.90 -5.13
CA ASP A 468 -6.43 4.68 -4.47
C ASP A 468 -6.14 4.88 -2.97
N GLY A 469 -6.25 6.11 -2.46
CA GLY A 469 -5.99 6.45 -1.06
C GLY A 469 -7.03 5.95 -0.06
N ASP A 470 -6.60 5.67 1.17
CA ASP A 470 -7.45 5.29 2.31
C ASP A 470 -8.26 6.46 2.92
N GLY A 471 -8.54 7.52 2.16
CA GLY A 471 -9.21 8.72 2.68
C GLY A 471 -10.30 9.23 1.73
N PRO A 472 -11.12 10.19 2.18
CA PRO A 472 -12.10 10.85 1.33
C PRO A 472 -11.45 11.44 0.07
N SER A 473 -11.95 11.06 -1.10
CA SER A 473 -11.41 11.45 -2.40
C SER A 473 -12.45 12.14 -3.30
N MET A 474 -13.75 11.95 -3.02
CA MET A 474 -14.88 12.48 -3.80
C MET A 474 -14.76 13.98 -4.07
N ALA A 475 -14.37 14.77 -3.07
CA ALA A 475 -14.19 16.23 -3.15
C ALA A 475 -13.18 16.71 -4.20
N PHE A 476 -12.29 15.85 -4.67
CA PHE A 476 -11.13 16.24 -5.48
C PHE A 476 -11.10 15.60 -6.88
N VAL A 477 -11.82 14.51 -7.14
CA VAL A 477 -11.72 13.71 -8.39
C VAL A 477 -11.85 14.58 -9.64
N TYR A 478 -12.98 15.29 -9.79
CA TYR A 478 -13.26 16.07 -10.98
C TYR A 478 -12.29 17.24 -11.16
N GLY A 479 -11.98 17.96 -10.08
CA GLY A 479 -11.02 19.07 -10.09
C GLY A 479 -9.60 18.65 -10.46
N GLU A 480 -9.14 17.51 -9.95
CA GLU A 480 -7.82 16.97 -10.30
C GLU A 480 -7.80 16.36 -11.71
N ILE A 481 -8.92 15.88 -12.26
CA ILE A 481 -9.03 15.52 -13.69
C ILE A 481 -8.91 16.78 -14.57
N LEU A 482 -9.57 17.89 -14.21
CA LEU A 482 -9.43 19.17 -14.92
C LEU A 482 -7.99 19.70 -14.83
N GLN A 483 -7.35 19.57 -13.67
CA GLN A 483 -5.93 19.92 -13.50
C GLN A 483 -5.01 19.00 -14.31
N ALA A 484 -5.30 17.70 -14.37
CA ALA A 484 -4.56 16.75 -15.21
C ALA A 484 -4.70 17.08 -16.71
N LYS A 485 -5.88 17.52 -17.18
CA LYS A 485 -6.07 18.03 -18.55
C LYS A 485 -5.17 19.25 -18.81
N LYS A 486 -5.10 20.22 -17.87
CA LYS A 486 -4.20 21.38 -17.96
C LYS A 486 -2.71 20.97 -18.02
N GLU A 487 -2.27 20.04 -17.18
CA GLU A 487 -0.89 19.52 -17.22
C GLU A 487 -0.57 18.79 -18.54
N ILE A 488 -1.50 17.97 -19.07
CA ILE A 488 -1.37 17.28 -20.37
C ILE A 488 -1.27 18.27 -21.54
N MET A 489 -2.05 19.36 -21.49
CA MET A 489 -2.00 20.44 -22.50
C MET A 489 -0.59 21.06 -22.56
N VAL A 490 -0.03 21.44 -21.41
CA VAL A 490 1.33 21.99 -21.29
C VAL A 490 2.38 20.95 -21.72
N ALA A 491 2.26 19.69 -21.29
CA ALA A 491 3.14 18.59 -21.69
C ALA A 491 3.08 18.27 -23.21
N SER A 492 2.00 18.70 -23.88
CA SER A 492 1.78 18.61 -25.33
C SER A 492 2.20 19.87 -26.10
N ASN A 493 2.94 20.78 -25.44
CA ASN A 493 3.36 22.09 -25.95
C ASN A 493 2.18 23.02 -26.34
N ASN A 494 1.02 22.85 -25.72
CA ASN A 494 -0.23 23.58 -26.03
C ASN A 494 -0.73 23.42 -27.48
N LEU A 495 -0.29 22.38 -28.20
CA LEU A 495 -0.74 22.09 -29.56
C LEU A 495 -2.02 21.23 -29.54
N GLU A 496 -3.13 21.78 -30.04
CA GLU A 496 -4.46 21.12 -29.99
C GLU A 496 -4.46 19.73 -30.64
N ALA A 497 -3.85 19.57 -31.81
CA ALA A 497 -3.71 18.27 -32.48
C ALA A 497 -3.02 17.18 -31.62
N ASN A 498 -2.22 17.59 -30.64
CA ASN A 498 -1.59 16.68 -29.69
C ASN A 498 -2.51 16.34 -28.51
N TYR A 499 -3.08 17.33 -27.82
CA TYR A 499 -3.86 17.05 -26.60
C TYR A 499 -5.34 16.72 -26.83
N LYS A 500 -5.97 17.20 -27.91
CA LYS A 500 -7.41 16.97 -28.18
C LYS A 500 -7.77 15.48 -28.24
N PRO A 501 -7.07 14.61 -28.98
CA PRO A 501 -7.38 13.17 -28.99
C PRO A 501 -7.17 12.47 -27.64
N ILE A 502 -6.39 13.08 -26.74
CA ILE A 502 -6.21 12.59 -25.36
C ILE A 502 -7.42 13.03 -24.51
N PHE A 503 -7.89 14.26 -24.67
CA PHE A 503 -9.09 14.76 -24.01
C PHE A 503 -10.34 14.00 -24.45
N ASP A 504 -10.50 13.71 -25.74
CA ASP A 504 -11.61 12.91 -26.28
C ASP A 504 -11.68 11.53 -25.59
N HIS A 505 -10.53 10.90 -25.33
CA HIS A 505 -10.45 9.64 -24.57
C HIS A 505 -10.76 9.80 -23.07
N ILE A 506 -10.34 10.90 -22.43
CA ILE A 506 -10.66 11.21 -21.03
C ILE A 506 -12.17 11.42 -20.90
N GLU A 507 -12.75 12.32 -21.70
CA GLU A 507 -14.17 12.68 -21.70
C GLU A 507 -15.06 11.47 -21.98
N LYS A 508 -14.78 10.69 -23.04
CA LYS A 508 -15.53 9.47 -23.35
C LYS A 508 -15.51 8.40 -22.25
N LYS A 509 -14.46 8.36 -21.43
CA LYS A 509 -14.37 7.42 -20.29
C LYS A 509 -14.98 8.00 -19.01
N MET A 510 -14.92 9.32 -18.86
CA MET A 510 -15.50 10.08 -17.75
C MET A 510 -17.02 10.10 -17.80
N GLN A 511 -17.60 10.24 -19.00
CA GLN A 511 -19.02 10.51 -19.26
C GLN A 511 -19.99 9.59 -18.51
N GLY A 512 -20.88 10.22 -17.73
CA GLY A 512 -21.87 9.55 -16.88
C GLY A 512 -21.29 8.87 -15.65
N ARG A 513 -19.99 9.06 -15.37
CA ARG A 513 -19.24 8.36 -14.29
C ARG A 513 -18.60 9.34 -13.32
N LEU A 514 -17.47 9.95 -13.70
CA LEU A 514 -16.71 10.86 -12.83
C LEU A 514 -17.11 12.33 -13.02
N ASP A 515 -18.07 12.57 -13.91
CA ASP A 515 -18.85 13.80 -14.12
C ASP A 515 -20.34 13.58 -13.78
N CYS A 516 -20.68 12.56 -12.98
CA CYS A 516 -22.04 12.39 -12.48
C CYS A 516 -22.39 13.47 -11.43
N PRO A 517 -23.68 13.70 -11.12
CA PRO A 517 -24.14 14.72 -10.18
C PRO A 517 -23.38 14.78 -8.85
N LEU A 518 -23.07 13.61 -8.27
CA LEU A 518 -22.32 13.50 -7.02
C LEU A 518 -20.88 14.06 -7.12
N HIS A 519 -20.17 13.76 -8.22
CA HIS A 519 -18.81 14.24 -8.45
C HIS A 519 -18.77 15.74 -8.78
N LEU A 520 -19.72 16.23 -9.60
CA LEU A 520 -19.84 17.66 -9.95
C LEU A 520 -20.21 18.50 -8.73
N THR A 521 -21.14 18.01 -7.90
CA THR A 521 -21.51 18.64 -6.62
C THR A 521 -20.35 18.66 -5.64
N ALA A 522 -19.61 17.57 -5.52
CA ALA A 522 -18.42 17.51 -4.67
C ALA A 522 -17.35 18.54 -5.09
N TYR A 523 -17.20 18.77 -6.39
CA TYR A 523 -16.31 19.82 -6.93
C TYR A 523 -16.82 21.23 -6.62
N ALA A 524 -18.11 21.52 -6.89
CA ALA A 524 -18.72 22.83 -6.63
C ALA A 524 -18.69 23.21 -5.14
N LEU A 525 -18.97 22.24 -4.26
CA LEU A 525 -18.96 22.42 -2.81
C LEU A 525 -17.56 22.37 -2.20
N ASN A 526 -16.48 22.15 -2.97
CA ASN A 526 -15.12 22.21 -2.45
C ASN A 526 -14.53 23.63 -2.60
N PRO A 527 -14.35 24.40 -1.50
CA PRO A 527 -13.91 25.79 -1.59
C PRO A 527 -12.48 25.96 -2.11
N TYR A 528 -11.65 24.91 -2.15
CA TYR A 528 -10.34 24.97 -2.81
C TYR A 528 -10.46 25.25 -4.31
N TYR A 529 -11.53 24.76 -4.97
CA TYR A 529 -11.80 25.08 -6.36
C TYR A 529 -12.73 26.29 -6.47
N SER A 530 -13.89 26.27 -5.81
CA SER A 530 -14.93 27.29 -6.02
C SER A 530 -14.64 28.69 -5.45
N TYR A 531 -13.67 28.84 -4.53
CA TYR A 531 -13.19 30.18 -4.13
C TYR A 531 -11.98 30.64 -4.96
N SER A 532 -11.22 29.71 -5.53
CA SER A 532 -10.12 30.03 -6.45
C SER A 532 -10.64 30.42 -7.83
N ASP A 533 -11.74 29.82 -8.27
CA ASP A 533 -12.43 30.16 -9.52
C ASP A 533 -13.95 30.19 -9.34
N PRO A 534 -14.55 31.35 -9.02
CA PRO A 534 -16.00 31.48 -8.89
C PRO A 534 -16.78 31.25 -10.19
N SER A 535 -16.12 31.18 -11.36
CA SER A 535 -16.80 30.91 -12.64
C SER A 535 -17.34 29.47 -12.74
N ILE A 536 -16.89 28.57 -11.85
CA ILE A 536 -17.46 27.22 -11.64
C ILE A 536 -18.99 27.26 -11.46
N PHE A 537 -19.54 28.32 -10.85
CA PHE A 537 -20.98 28.48 -10.64
C PHE A 537 -21.73 29.14 -11.82
N LEU A 538 -21.08 29.26 -12.98
CA LEU A 538 -21.65 29.69 -14.26
C LEU A 538 -21.66 28.55 -15.30
N ASP A 539 -20.95 27.46 -15.03
CA ASP A 539 -20.99 26.24 -15.85
C ASP A 539 -22.33 25.53 -15.65
N SER A 540 -23.06 25.27 -16.74
CA SER A 540 -24.39 24.67 -16.67
C SER A 540 -24.32 23.25 -16.13
N ALA A 541 -23.39 22.40 -16.62
CA ALA A 541 -23.30 21.01 -16.19
C ALA A 541 -23.01 20.89 -14.69
N ILE A 542 -22.19 21.79 -14.13
CA ILE A 542 -21.90 21.83 -12.69
C ILE A 542 -23.14 22.26 -11.89
N MET A 543 -23.92 23.22 -12.38
CA MET A 543 -25.15 23.66 -11.72
C MET A 543 -26.27 22.62 -11.83
N ASP A 544 -26.46 22.01 -13.00
CA ASP A 544 -27.41 20.93 -13.25
C ASP A 544 -27.09 19.72 -12.35
N GLY A 545 -25.82 19.31 -12.30
CA GLY A 545 -25.34 18.26 -11.40
C GLY A 545 -25.53 18.58 -9.91
N LEU A 546 -25.52 19.85 -9.51
CA LEU A 546 -25.82 20.29 -8.13
C LEU A 546 -27.31 20.20 -7.80
N ILE A 547 -28.17 20.51 -8.78
CA ILE A 547 -29.63 20.38 -8.66
C ILE A 547 -30.01 18.90 -8.58
N GLU A 548 -29.59 18.08 -9.55
CA GLU A 548 -29.85 16.63 -9.57
C GLU A 548 -29.33 15.95 -8.29
N CYS A 549 -28.17 16.37 -7.76
CA CYS A 549 -27.64 15.82 -6.52
C CYS A 549 -28.51 16.20 -5.30
N ALA A 550 -29.10 17.40 -5.26
CA ALA A 550 -30.03 17.79 -4.20
C ALA A 550 -31.37 17.03 -4.31
N GLU A 551 -31.88 16.84 -5.54
CA GLU A 551 -33.09 16.05 -5.83
C GLU A 551 -32.96 14.59 -5.43
N ILE A 552 -31.79 13.96 -5.66
CA ILE A 552 -31.51 12.60 -5.19
C ILE A 552 -31.34 12.59 -3.66
N PHE A 553 -30.46 13.44 -3.11
CA PHE A 553 -30.12 13.38 -1.67
C PHE A 553 -31.32 13.64 -0.75
N TYR A 554 -32.26 14.49 -1.19
CA TYR A 554 -33.50 14.81 -0.49
C TYR A 554 -34.74 14.43 -1.33
N HIS A 555 -34.72 13.21 -1.89
CA HIS A 555 -35.78 12.71 -2.75
C HIS A 555 -37.19 12.85 -2.14
N GLY A 556 -38.10 13.47 -2.90
CA GLY A 556 -39.48 13.76 -2.50
C GLY A 556 -39.68 15.00 -1.62
N ASP A 557 -38.61 15.57 -1.04
CA ASP A 557 -38.69 16.74 -0.15
C ASP A 557 -38.36 18.05 -0.90
N TYR A 558 -39.33 18.55 -1.65
CA TYR A 558 -39.20 19.78 -2.44
C TYR A 558 -38.98 21.04 -1.58
N GLU A 559 -39.40 21.03 -0.31
CA GLU A 559 -39.19 22.16 0.61
C GLU A 559 -37.72 22.26 1.01
N ILE A 560 -37.10 21.14 1.42
CA ILE A 560 -35.65 21.07 1.70
C ILE A 560 -34.84 21.37 0.44
N GLN A 561 -35.19 20.78 -0.71
CA GLN A 561 -34.50 21.06 -1.99
C GLN A 561 -34.52 22.56 -2.32
N SER A 562 -35.68 23.21 -2.22
CA SER A 562 -35.82 24.64 -2.48
C SER A 562 -35.03 25.49 -1.47
N GLN A 563 -35.08 25.16 -0.17
CA GLN A 563 -34.30 25.87 0.86
C GLN A 563 -32.79 25.76 0.60
N ILE A 564 -32.30 24.59 0.18
CA ILE A 564 -30.89 24.38 -0.16
C ILE A 564 -30.50 25.21 -1.39
N LEU A 565 -31.22 25.05 -2.51
CA LEU A 565 -30.83 25.65 -3.79
C LEU A 565 -31.01 27.17 -3.81
N ASN A 566 -32.16 27.66 -3.34
CA ASN A 566 -32.54 29.08 -3.43
C ASN A 566 -32.10 29.90 -2.20
N GLY A 567 -31.93 29.26 -1.04
CA GLY A 567 -31.57 29.92 0.22
C GLY A 567 -30.12 29.72 0.65
N GLU A 568 -29.76 28.48 0.97
CA GLU A 568 -28.49 28.16 1.64
C GLU A 568 -27.28 28.19 0.69
N PHE A 569 -27.40 27.61 -0.49
CA PHE A 569 -26.36 27.60 -1.51
C PHE A 569 -25.98 29.02 -1.94
N LEU A 570 -26.95 29.93 -2.03
CA LEU A 570 -26.70 31.33 -2.36
C LEU A 570 -25.82 32.04 -1.32
N LYS A 571 -25.91 31.68 -0.03
CA LYS A 571 -25.01 32.20 1.02
C LYS A 571 -23.57 31.69 0.83
N PHE A 572 -23.41 30.42 0.44
CA PHE A 572 -22.10 29.84 0.15
C PHE A 572 -21.46 30.45 -1.11
N LYS A 573 -22.19 30.44 -2.24
CA LYS A 573 -21.78 31.02 -3.53
C LYS A 573 -21.34 32.48 -3.40
N ASN A 574 -22.08 33.28 -2.63
CA ASN A 574 -21.75 34.69 -2.40
C ASN A 574 -20.81 34.93 -1.20
N GLN A 575 -20.23 33.88 -0.61
CA GLN A 575 -19.29 33.94 0.52
C GLN A 575 -19.82 34.76 1.72
N GLN A 576 -21.11 34.62 2.06
CA GLN A 576 -21.78 35.41 3.10
C GLN A 576 -21.51 34.88 4.51
N GLY A 577 -21.49 35.78 5.50
CA GLY A 577 -21.32 35.43 6.91
C GLY A 577 -19.97 34.79 7.21
N LEU A 578 -19.95 33.57 7.77
CA LEU A 578 -18.70 32.88 8.13
C LEU A 578 -17.84 32.52 6.92
N PHE A 579 -18.48 32.21 5.79
CA PHE A 579 -17.85 31.86 4.52
C PHE A 579 -16.94 32.97 3.97
N GLY A 580 -17.24 34.22 4.29
CA GLY A 580 -16.48 35.40 3.88
C GLY A 580 -15.32 35.77 4.80
N LYS A 581 -15.19 35.14 5.98
CA LYS A 581 -14.11 35.47 6.93
C LYS A 581 -12.74 35.12 6.36
N ALA A 582 -11.74 35.97 6.62
CA ALA A 582 -10.38 35.78 6.14
C ALA A 582 -9.79 34.40 6.49
N ILE A 583 -10.08 33.88 7.70
CA ILE A 583 -9.65 32.55 8.14
C ILE A 583 -10.27 31.41 7.30
N ALA A 584 -11.54 31.54 6.89
CA ALA A 584 -12.21 30.55 6.06
C ALA A 584 -11.58 30.51 4.66
N LYS A 585 -11.35 31.70 4.06
CA LYS A 585 -10.69 31.83 2.75
C LYS A 585 -9.24 31.33 2.77
N HIS A 586 -8.46 31.65 3.79
CA HIS A 586 -7.09 31.16 3.92
C HIS A 586 -7.03 29.65 4.23
N GLY A 587 -8.01 29.12 4.97
CA GLY A 587 -8.10 27.71 5.34
C GLY A 587 -8.29 26.74 4.17
N CYS A 588 -8.90 27.19 3.06
CA CYS A 588 -9.15 26.36 1.88
C CYS A 588 -8.14 26.55 0.72
N GLN A 589 -7.12 27.41 0.86
CA GLN A 589 -6.14 27.68 -0.22
C GLN A 589 -5.19 26.52 -0.53
N LYS A 590 -5.12 25.50 0.33
CA LYS A 590 -4.22 24.36 0.18
C LYS A 590 -5.03 23.09 -0.04
N ILE A 591 -4.74 22.35 -1.10
CA ILE A 591 -5.35 21.04 -1.41
C ILE A 591 -5.28 20.03 -0.26
N THR A 592 -4.34 20.21 0.68
CA THR A 592 -4.18 19.36 1.87
C THR A 592 -5.17 19.65 3.01
N PHE A 593 -6.07 20.62 2.87
CA PHE A 593 -7.15 20.84 3.84
C PHE A 593 -8.22 19.74 3.73
N VAL A 594 -9.07 19.60 4.74
CA VAL A 594 -10.18 18.63 4.74
C VAL A 594 -11.50 19.38 4.48
N PRO A 595 -12.12 19.24 3.29
CA PRO A 595 -13.31 20.03 2.95
C PRO A 595 -14.48 19.81 3.91
N ALA A 596 -14.71 18.56 4.36
CA ALA A 596 -15.77 18.25 5.32
C ALA A 596 -15.59 18.95 6.68
N ASP A 597 -14.35 19.12 7.16
CA ASP A 597 -14.09 19.80 8.44
C ASP A 597 -14.17 21.33 8.30
N TRP A 598 -13.83 21.86 7.11
CA TRP A 598 -14.10 23.25 6.76
C TRP A 598 -15.60 23.54 6.75
N TRP A 599 -16.41 22.65 6.16
CA TRP A 599 -17.87 22.77 6.19
C TRP A 599 -18.45 22.62 7.59
N ALA A 600 -17.94 21.70 8.41
CA ALA A 600 -18.33 21.60 9.83
C ALA A 600 -18.07 22.90 10.60
N THR A 601 -16.99 23.61 10.28
CA THR A 601 -16.59 24.86 10.96
C THR A 601 -17.36 26.10 10.47
N TYR A 602 -17.54 26.26 9.16
CA TYR A 602 -18.06 27.51 8.57
C TYR A 602 -19.51 27.41 8.06
N GLY A 603 -20.05 26.20 7.90
CA GLY A 603 -21.39 25.94 7.39
C GLY A 603 -22.55 26.10 8.38
N CYS A 604 -22.32 26.51 9.63
CA CYS A 604 -23.35 26.46 10.68
C CYS A 604 -24.59 27.35 10.45
N HIS A 605 -24.55 28.31 9.50
CA HIS A 605 -25.70 29.15 9.11
C HIS A 605 -26.44 28.62 7.87
N VAL A 606 -26.08 27.42 7.41
CA VAL A 606 -26.66 26.68 6.29
C VAL A 606 -26.76 25.19 6.63
N PRO A 607 -27.56 24.79 7.64
CA PRO A 607 -27.51 23.45 8.21
C PRO A 607 -27.88 22.33 7.22
N LEU A 608 -28.79 22.56 6.27
CA LEU A 608 -29.23 21.52 5.32
C LEU A 608 -28.15 21.26 4.25
N LEU A 609 -27.59 22.35 3.71
CA LEU A 609 -26.45 22.29 2.79
C LEU A 609 -25.17 21.81 3.51
N GLN A 610 -24.94 22.20 4.75
CA GLN A 610 -23.83 21.72 5.56
C GLN A 610 -23.89 20.20 5.76
N LYS A 611 -25.07 19.66 6.11
CA LYS A 611 -25.30 18.21 6.21
C LYS A 611 -24.99 17.50 4.88
N MET A 612 -25.49 18.03 3.76
CA MET A 612 -25.24 17.48 2.43
C MET A 612 -23.75 17.53 2.05
N ALA A 613 -23.11 18.70 2.20
CA ALA A 613 -21.71 18.93 1.88
C ALA A 613 -20.77 18.05 2.71
N ILE A 614 -20.95 17.97 4.04
CA ILE A 614 -20.14 17.08 4.89
C ILE A 614 -20.29 15.63 4.43
N ARG A 615 -21.52 15.19 4.11
CA ARG A 615 -21.80 13.81 3.72
C ARG A 615 -21.26 13.44 2.34
N ILE A 616 -21.26 14.36 1.37
CA ILE A 616 -20.67 14.14 0.03
C ILE A 616 -19.14 14.20 0.07
N LEU A 617 -18.58 15.21 0.75
CA LEU A 617 -17.13 15.49 0.74
C LEU A 617 -16.33 14.51 1.63
N SER A 618 -16.99 13.68 2.44
CA SER A 618 -16.38 12.63 3.27
C SER A 618 -16.27 11.27 2.56
N LEU A 619 -16.75 11.15 1.32
CA LEU A 619 -16.82 9.88 0.59
C LEU A 619 -15.51 9.51 -0.12
N THR A 620 -15.25 8.20 -0.24
CA THR A 620 -14.36 7.66 -1.27
C THR A 620 -15.06 7.69 -2.63
N SER A 621 -14.29 7.82 -3.70
CA SER A 621 -14.74 7.65 -5.09
C SER A 621 -14.36 6.28 -5.69
N SER A 622 -13.75 5.39 -4.89
CA SER A 622 -13.13 4.16 -5.37
C SER A 622 -13.42 2.96 -4.47
N ALA A 623 -13.67 1.82 -5.11
CA ALA A 623 -13.76 0.49 -4.49
C ALA A 623 -12.38 -0.15 -4.23
N SER A 624 -11.26 0.56 -4.43
CA SER A 624 -9.88 0.06 -4.19
C SER A 624 -9.63 -0.47 -2.77
N GLY A 625 -10.47 -0.13 -1.79
CA GLY A 625 -10.48 -0.75 -0.47
C GLY A 625 -10.86 -2.24 -0.50
N CYS A 626 -11.85 -2.61 -1.33
CA CYS A 626 -12.20 -4.00 -1.63
C CYS A 626 -11.08 -4.71 -2.40
N GLU A 627 -10.52 -4.09 -3.43
CA GLU A 627 -9.43 -4.71 -4.22
C GLU A 627 -8.19 -5.02 -3.35
N ARG A 628 -7.90 -4.17 -2.35
CA ARG A 628 -6.80 -4.40 -1.38
C ARG A 628 -7.12 -5.49 -0.37
N ASN A 629 -8.40 -5.79 -0.13
CA ASN A 629 -8.82 -6.88 0.73
C ASN A 629 -8.38 -8.25 0.18
N TRP A 630 -8.35 -8.42 -1.15
CA TRP A 630 -7.88 -9.66 -1.78
C TRP A 630 -6.44 -10.04 -1.41
N SER A 631 -5.56 -9.06 -1.16
CA SER A 631 -4.22 -9.33 -0.60
C SER A 631 -4.25 -9.90 0.83
N THR A 632 -5.33 -9.64 1.58
CA THR A 632 -5.57 -10.23 2.91
C THR A 632 -6.15 -11.64 2.77
N PHE A 633 -7.09 -11.85 1.83
CA PHE A 633 -7.57 -13.19 1.48
C PHE A 633 -6.42 -14.10 1.05
N ASP A 634 -5.57 -13.69 0.11
CA ASP A 634 -4.40 -14.45 -0.35
C ASP A 634 -3.43 -14.79 0.80
N MET A 635 -3.10 -13.82 1.67
CA MET A 635 -2.26 -14.06 2.85
C MET A 635 -2.87 -15.05 3.86
N VAL A 636 -4.19 -15.15 3.96
CA VAL A 636 -4.87 -16.13 4.82
C VAL A 636 -5.00 -17.47 4.10
N HIS A 637 -5.34 -17.45 2.81
CA HIS A 637 -5.66 -18.59 1.96
C HIS A 637 -4.42 -19.07 1.16
N THR A 638 -3.35 -19.40 1.90
CA THR A 638 -2.13 -19.98 1.31
C THR A 638 -2.25 -21.48 1.11
N LYS A 639 -1.46 -22.06 0.19
CA LYS A 639 -1.38 -23.53 -0.02
C LYS A 639 -1.19 -24.35 1.27
N LYS A 640 -0.51 -23.80 2.28
CA LYS A 640 -0.28 -24.42 3.60
C LYS A 640 -1.48 -24.34 4.56
N ARG A 641 -2.46 -23.47 4.30
CA ARG A 641 -3.65 -23.22 5.13
C ARG A 641 -4.96 -23.65 4.43
N ASN A 642 -4.86 -24.53 3.43
CA ASN A 642 -5.89 -24.91 2.46
C ASN A 642 -7.18 -25.61 2.98
N ARG A 643 -7.38 -25.73 4.30
CA ARG A 643 -8.53 -26.42 4.96
C ARG A 643 -9.28 -25.51 5.96
N LEU A 644 -9.52 -24.26 5.58
CA LEU A 644 -10.40 -23.34 6.32
C LEU A 644 -11.81 -23.33 5.71
N GLY A 645 -12.84 -23.51 6.55
CA GLY A 645 -14.22 -23.27 6.15
C GLY A 645 -14.51 -21.77 5.99
N VAL A 646 -15.51 -21.42 5.16
CA VAL A 646 -15.80 -20.04 4.74
C VAL A 646 -15.95 -19.06 5.92
N GLY A 647 -16.69 -19.44 6.97
CA GLY A 647 -16.85 -18.60 8.17
C GLY A 647 -15.54 -18.32 8.92
N ARG A 648 -14.63 -19.31 9.01
CA ARG A 648 -13.30 -19.12 9.60
C ARG A 648 -12.42 -18.21 8.74
N LEU A 649 -12.49 -18.35 7.41
CA LEU A 649 -11.77 -17.47 6.47
C LEU A 649 -12.24 -16.02 6.61
N ASN A 650 -13.55 -15.79 6.60
CA ASN A 650 -14.17 -14.47 6.79
C ASN A 650 -13.73 -13.83 8.13
N ASN A 651 -13.82 -14.55 9.24
CA ASN A 651 -13.38 -14.05 10.56
C ASN A 651 -11.89 -13.67 10.59
N LEU A 652 -11.02 -14.48 10.00
CA LEU A 652 -9.58 -14.19 9.93
C LEU A 652 -9.28 -12.95 9.08
N VAL A 653 -9.95 -12.81 7.93
CA VAL A 653 -9.85 -11.60 7.10
C VAL A 653 -10.39 -10.39 7.84
N TYR A 654 -11.51 -10.53 8.57
CA TYR A 654 -12.11 -9.45 9.35
C TYR A 654 -11.16 -8.89 10.40
N VAL A 655 -10.58 -9.75 11.24
CA VAL A 655 -9.59 -9.34 12.25
C VAL A 655 -8.37 -8.72 11.56
N GLN A 656 -7.78 -9.39 10.57
CA GLN A 656 -6.53 -8.95 9.95
C GLN A 656 -6.67 -7.64 9.15
N PHE A 657 -7.77 -7.44 8.44
CA PHE A 657 -8.03 -6.23 7.66
C PHE A 657 -8.36 -5.05 8.58
N ASN A 658 -9.26 -5.22 9.55
CA ASN A 658 -9.68 -4.14 10.42
C ASN A 658 -8.61 -3.75 11.47
N ALA A 659 -7.78 -4.69 11.95
CA ALA A 659 -6.62 -4.35 12.77
C ALA A 659 -5.57 -3.50 12.02
N ARG A 660 -5.41 -3.72 10.69
CA ARG A 660 -4.56 -2.86 9.84
C ARG A 660 -5.16 -1.46 9.65
N LEU A 661 -6.48 -1.34 9.55
CA LEU A 661 -7.19 -0.05 9.52
C LEU A 661 -6.94 0.74 10.83
N LEU A 662 -7.21 0.14 11.98
CA LEU A 662 -7.08 0.78 13.29
C LEU A 662 -5.66 1.35 13.51
N LYS A 663 -4.63 0.54 13.23
CA LYS A 663 -3.22 0.98 13.25
C LYS A 663 -2.88 2.12 12.30
N LYS A 664 -3.54 2.21 11.14
CA LYS A 664 -3.37 3.34 10.22
C LYS A 664 -4.02 4.61 10.79
N THR A 665 -5.20 4.49 11.38
CA THR A 665 -5.91 5.61 12.04
C THR A 665 -5.09 6.18 13.20
N GLU A 666 -4.51 5.32 14.05
CA GLU A 666 -3.57 5.71 15.11
C GLU A 666 -2.34 6.46 14.56
N LYS A 667 -1.68 5.90 13.52
CA LYS A 667 -0.51 6.53 12.88
C LYS A 667 -0.81 7.87 12.21
N ARG A 668 -2.01 8.03 11.63
CA ARG A 668 -2.47 9.31 11.05
C ARG A 668 -2.58 10.39 12.12
N ASN A 669 -3.12 10.05 13.28
CA ASN A 669 -3.17 10.96 14.43
C ASN A 669 -1.76 11.24 14.99
N GLY A 670 -0.84 10.28 14.87
CA GLY A 670 0.58 10.39 15.25
C GLY A 670 1.51 11.16 14.30
N ASN A 671 0.98 11.89 13.32
CA ASN A 671 1.71 12.88 12.51
C ASN A 671 2.87 12.32 11.63
N ASN A 672 2.76 11.08 11.15
CA ASN A 672 3.60 10.54 10.07
C ASN A 672 2.79 10.43 8.77
N LYS A 673 3.25 11.11 7.70
CA LYS A 673 2.70 10.94 6.35
C LYS A 673 3.32 9.71 5.71
N ASP A 674 2.50 8.77 5.25
CA ASP A 674 2.96 7.62 4.48
C ASP A 674 3.63 8.08 3.17
N VAL A 675 4.85 7.59 2.96
CA VAL A 675 5.55 7.60 1.68
C VAL A 675 5.52 6.16 1.20
N LEU A 676 4.93 5.91 0.02
CA LEU A 676 4.91 4.59 -0.59
C LEU A 676 6.33 4.02 -0.67
N LEU A 677 6.58 2.97 0.11
CA LEU A 677 7.78 2.17 0.00
C LEU A 677 7.57 1.18 -1.15
N ALA A 678 8.63 0.83 -1.87
CA ALA A 678 8.56 -0.14 -2.97
C ALA A 678 8.07 -1.54 -2.52
N THR A 679 8.03 -1.80 -1.21
CA THR A 679 7.42 -2.98 -0.59
C THR A 679 5.91 -3.06 -0.79
N ASP A 680 5.19 -1.93 -0.83
CA ASP A 680 3.73 -1.93 -0.94
C ASP A 680 3.28 -2.35 -2.37
N ALA A 681 4.14 -2.13 -3.36
CA ALA A 681 3.99 -2.64 -4.73
C ALA A 681 4.38 -4.12 -4.90
N TYR A 682 4.96 -4.76 -3.87
CA TYR A 682 5.32 -6.18 -3.91
C TYR A 682 4.12 -7.08 -3.63
N HIS A 683 3.15 -6.59 -2.85
CA HIS A 683 1.92 -7.31 -2.47
C HIS A 683 0.81 -7.31 -3.54
N ALA A 684 1.05 -6.73 -4.71
CA ALA A 684 0.11 -6.69 -5.84
C ALA A 684 0.54 -7.57 -7.04
N GLN A 685 1.45 -8.52 -6.82
CA GLN A 685 2.09 -9.31 -7.90
C GLN A 685 1.48 -10.71 -8.12
N GLY A 686 0.35 -11.03 -7.50
CA GLY A 686 -0.32 -12.34 -7.58
C GLY A 686 -1.33 -12.52 -8.73
N TRP A 687 -1.18 -11.80 -9.85
CA TRP A 687 -2.18 -11.78 -10.94
C TRP A 687 -1.55 -11.73 -12.34
N ILE A 688 -1.04 -12.88 -12.75
CA ILE A 688 -0.81 -13.37 -14.13
C ILE A 688 -1.01 -14.90 -13.90
N ILE A 689 -2.02 -15.62 -14.40
CA ILE A 689 -2.55 -15.77 -15.77
C ILE A 689 -4.02 -16.27 -15.68
N ASP A 690 -4.88 -15.96 -16.65
CA ASP A 690 -6.16 -16.70 -16.81
C ASP A 690 -5.89 -18.12 -17.34
N GLY A 691 -6.23 -19.14 -16.55
CA GLY A 691 -6.19 -20.54 -17.00
C GLY A 691 -4.81 -21.20 -17.06
N ALA A 692 -3.89 -20.83 -16.17
CA ALA A 692 -2.68 -21.60 -15.91
C ALA A 692 -2.57 -21.88 -14.41
N ASP A 693 -2.36 -23.14 -14.04
CA ASP A 693 -2.18 -23.54 -12.64
C ASP A 693 -0.90 -22.93 -12.06
N ASP A 694 -0.82 -22.80 -10.73
CA ASP A 694 0.39 -22.29 -10.03
C ASP A 694 1.68 -23.07 -10.37
N GLU A 695 1.57 -24.30 -10.89
CA GLU A 695 2.70 -25.13 -11.33
C GLU A 695 3.23 -24.72 -12.71
N ASP A 696 2.40 -24.03 -13.51
CA ASP A 696 2.72 -23.50 -14.83
C ASP A 696 3.40 -22.11 -14.77
N ILE A 697 3.73 -21.60 -13.58
CA ILE A 697 4.38 -20.30 -13.35
C ILE A 697 5.82 -20.52 -12.83
N ASP A 698 6.82 -20.00 -13.54
CA ASP A 698 8.21 -20.05 -13.06
C ASP A 698 8.38 -19.11 -11.84
N PRO A 699 8.73 -19.62 -10.64
CA PRO A 699 8.86 -18.81 -9.43
C PRO A 699 10.03 -17.82 -9.48
N VAL A 700 10.94 -17.92 -10.45
CA VAL A 700 12.08 -17.00 -10.60
C VAL A 700 11.74 -15.79 -11.47
N SER A 701 10.98 -15.97 -12.56
CA SER A 701 10.61 -14.91 -13.51
C SER A 701 9.19 -14.38 -13.32
N GLY A 702 8.28 -15.14 -12.69
CA GLY A 702 6.86 -14.83 -12.54
C GLY A 702 6.13 -14.71 -13.88
N LEU A 703 6.51 -15.54 -14.85
CA LEU A 703 5.87 -15.68 -16.16
C LEU A 703 5.38 -17.12 -16.30
N SER A 704 4.36 -17.38 -17.14
CA SER A 704 3.97 -18.75 -17.44
C SER A 704 5.06 -19.47 -18.23
N PHE A 705 5.19 -20.79 -18.04
CA PHE A 705 6.06 -21.62 -18.89
C PHE A 705 5.68 -21.51 -20.36
N ARG A 706 4.39 -21.32 -20.71
CA ARG A 706 3.95 -21.01 -22.09
C ARG A 706 4.56 -19.71 -22.63
N LEU A 707 4.54 -18.62 -21.86
CA LEU A 707 5.19 -17.35 -22.24
C LEU A 707 6.72 -17.48 -22.31
N ILE A 708 7.31 -18.34 -21.48
CA ILE A 708 8.75 -18.65 -21.49
C ILE A 708 9.12 -19.48 -22.72
N ASP A 709 8.28 -20.42 -23.16
CA ASP A 709 8.51 -21.25 -24.35
C ASP A 709 8.33 -20.47 -25.66
N GLU A 710 7.29 -19.63 -25.74
CA GLU A 710 7.16 -18.65 -26.82
C GLU A 710 8.34 -17.67 -26.85
N ALA A 711 8.88 -17.26 -25.69
CA ALA A 711 10.05 -16.39 -25.59
C ALA A 711 11.37 -17.10 -25.93
N SER A 712 11.54 -18.35 -25.52
CA SER A 712 12.75 -19.15 -25.70
C SER A 712 12.91 -19.66 -27.13
N GLY A 713 11.79 -19.86 -27.84
CA GLY A 713 11.74 -20.39 -29.20
C GLY A 713 11.98 -21.90 -29.24
N ALA A 714 11.42 -22.65 -28.29
CA ALA A 714 11.59 -24.10 -28.17
C ALA A 714 10.79 -24.93 -29.19
N THR A 715 9.95 -24.30 -30.03
CA THR A 715 9.03 -24.97 -30.97
C THR A 715 9.68 -25.60 -32.21
N GLU A 716 11.00 -25.59 -32.34
CA GLU A 716 11.75 -26.26 -33.43
C GLU A 716 12.45 -27.58 -33.04
N ALA A 717 12.02 -28.29 -31.98
CA ALA A 717 12.48 -29.67 -31.76
C ALA A 717 11.58 -30.56 -30.86
N THR A 718 10.32 -30.82 -31.22
CA THR A 718 9.65 -32.14 -31.00
C THR A 718 8.25 -32.17 -31.61
N ARG A 719 8.08 -32.90 -32.72
CA ARG A 719 6.77 -33.40 -33.17
C ARG A 719 6.65 -34.87 -32.80
N PRO A 720 5.64 -35.30 -32.05
CA PRO A 720 5.00 -36.60 -32.28
C PRO A 720 4.36 -36.58 -33.67
N ARG A 721 4.52 -37.65 -34.45
CA ARG A 721 3.99 -37.76 -35.82
C ARG A 721 2.61 -38.45 -35.81
N ARG A 722 1.68 -37.88 -36.61
CA ARG A 722 0.47 -38.52 -37.20
C ARG A 722 -0.65 -38.85 -36.21
N SER A 723 -1.94 -38.88 -36.57
CA SER A 723 -2.71 -38.44 -37.78
C SER A 723 -4.20 -38.50 -37.37
N THR A 724 -5.15 -37.67 -37.81
CA THR A 724 -5.76 -37.60 -39.17
C THR A 724 -6.71 -36.38 -39.18
N ARG A 725 -6.54 -35.35 -40.03
CA ARG A 725 -7.37 -35.06 -41.26
C ARG A 725 -8.88 -35.27 -41.06
N MET A 726 -9.81 -34.36 -41.35
CA MET A 726 -9.82 -32.98 -41.91
C MET A 726 -10.87 -32.14 -41.11
N ARG A 727 -11.32 -30.91 -41.44
CA ARG A 727 -11.14 -29.96 -42.57
C ARG A 727 -11.52 -28.54 -42.09
N ASP A 728 -11.16 -27.50 -42.84
CA ASP A 728 -11.79 -26.17 -42.74
C ASP A 728 -13.08 -26.10 -43.58
N LEU A 729 -14.07 -25.30 -43.16
CA LEU A 729 -14.79 -24.31 -43.97
C LEU A 729 -15.66 -23.38 -43.09
N HIS A 730 -16.02 -22.21 -43.63
CA HIS A 730 -16.70 -21.09 -42.96
C HIS A 730 -18.23 -21.21 -42.92
N ASP A 731 -18.81 -20.45 -41.99
CA ASP A 731 -20.10 -19.72 -42.00
C ASP A 731 -21.06 -19.93 -43.19
N ASP A 732 -22.34 -20.27 -42.90
CA ASP A 732 -23.51 -19.40 -43.15
C ASP A 732 -24.86 -20.07 -42.82
N ASP A 733 -25.74 -19.31 -42.14
CA ASP A 733 -27.22 -19.22 -42.19
C ASP A 733 -28.21 -20.43 -42.13
N PHE A 734 -29.29 -20.17 -41.36
CA PHE A 734 -30.72 -20.54 -41.55
C PHE A 734 -31.30 -21.93 -41.16
N ASN A 735 -31.92 -21.94 -39.96
CA ASN A 735 -33.35 -22.20 -39.71
C ASN A 735 -33.97 -23.62 -39.66
N SER A 736 -34.77 -23.83 -38.59
CA SER A 736 -35.97 -24.70 -38.43
C SER A 736 -35.91 -26.20 -38.73
N GLY A 737 -36.33 -27.00 -37.74
CA GLY A 737 -36.79 -28.39 -37.91
C GLY A 737 -36.81 -29.14 -36.58
N ASP A 738 -38.01 -29.53 -36.13
CA ASP A 738 -38.21 -30.47 -35.02
C ASP A 738 -37.74 -31.89 -35.40
N ASP A 739 -37.36 -32.71 -34.41
CA ASP A 739 -37.85 -34.09 -34.24
C ASP A 739 -37.31 -34.71 -32.94
N GLU A 740 -38.01 -35.72 -32.42
CA GLU A 740 -37.89 -36.29 -31.05
C GLU A 740 -36.95 -37.52 -30.96
N GLU A 741 -36.93 -38.17 -29.78
CA GLU A 741 -36.32 -39.49 -29.46
C GLU A 741 -34.77 -39.56 -29.37
N GLU A 742 -34.14 -40.35 -28.47
CA GLU A 742 -34.61 -41.03 -27.24
C GLU A 742 -33.42 -41.19 -26.26
N ALA A 743 -33.70 -41.66 -25.04
CA ALA A 743 -32.70 -41.80 -23.97
C ALA A 743 -31.68 -42.95 -24.18
N ASN A 744 -30.55 -42.87 -23.48
CA ASN A 744 -30.01 -44.02 -22.74
C ASN A 744 -29.20 -43.52 -21.53
N GLU A 745 -29.46 -44.16 -20.40
CA GLU A 745 -28.76 -43.99 -19.13
C GLU A 745 -27.41 -44.72 -19.16
N ASP A 746 -26.46 -44.31 -18.32
CA ASP A 746 -25.58 -45.21 -17.56
C ASP A 746 -24.77 -44.35 -16.57
N GLU A 747 -25.12 -44.46 -15.29
CA GLU A 747 -24.45 -43.82 -14.16
C GLU A 747 -23.34 -44.73 -13.62
N GLU A 748 -22.15 -44.19 -13.35
CA GLU A 748 -21.22 -44.78 -12.37
C GLU A 748 -20.78 -43.70 -11.36
N GLU A 749 -21.48 -43.63 -10.23
CA GLU A 749 -21.01 -42.94 -9.04
C GLU A 749 -19.78 -43.64 -8.45
N ILE A 750 -18.78 -42.87 -8.02
CA ILE A 750 -17.70 -43.35 -7.15
C ILE A 750 -17.73 -42.52 -5.87
N ASP A 751 -18.33 -43.09 -4.84
CA ASP A 751 -18.45 -42.51 -3.50
C ASP A 751 -17.10 -42.53 -2.74
N PHE A 752 -16.84 -41.50 -1.93
CA PHE A 752 -15.68 -41.42 -1.03
C PHE A 752 -15.98 -40.62 0.24
N GLU A 753 -16.60 -41.33 1.19
CA GLU A 753 -16.53 -41.25 2.65
C GLU A 753 -16.15 -39.90 3.32
N SER A 754 -17.07 -39.39 4.14
CA SER A 754 -16.81 -38.28 5.07
C SER A 754 -16.54 -38.77 6.49
N ASP A 755 -15.30 -38.62 6.98
CA ASP A 755 -14.96 -38.92 8.38
C ASP A 755 -15.63 -37.93 9.35
N LYS A 756 -16.58 -38.45 10.14
CA LYS A 756 -17.06 -37.84 11.40
C LYS A 756 -16.55 -38.69 12.56
N ASP A 757 -15.51 -38.25 13.25
CA ASP A 757 -15.04 -38.94 14.45
C ASP A 757 -16.01 -38.76 15.62
N GLU A 758 -16.46 -39.89 16.18
CA GLU A 758 -17.36 -39.95 17.34
C GLU A 758 -16.64 -39.75 18.67
N VAL A 759 -17.40 -39.32 19.68
CA VAL A 759 -16.93 -39.14 21.06
C VAL A 759 -17.04 -40.47 21.82
N LEU A 760 -15.92 -41.01 22.28
CA LEU A 760 -15.91 -42.17 23.18
C LEU A 760 -16.23 -41.77 24.63
N PRO A 761 -17.25 -42.38 25.29
CA PRO A 761 -17.51 -42.18 26.71
C PRO A 761 -16.69 -43.13 27.60
N SER A 762 -16.37 -42.65 28.81
CA SER A 762 -15.73 -43.41 29.89
C SER A 762 -16.56 -44.62 30.33
N LYS A 763 -15.90 -45.74 30.69
CA LYS A 763 -16.49 -46.83 31.46
C LYS A 763 -15.72 -47.02 32.78
N ASN A 764 -16.44 -46.88 33.88
CA ASN A 764 -16.00 -47.38 35.18
C ASN A 764 -16.01 -48.91 35.19
N TYR A 765 -15.12 -49.51 35.97
CA TYR A 765 -15.19 -50.91 36.38
C TYR A 765 -15.79 -50.97 37.77
N ASP A 766 -16.86 -51.75 37.94
CA ASP A 766 -17.23 -52.41 39.19
C ASP A 766 -17.85 -53.76 38.80
N GLN A 767 -17.41 -54.83 39.44
CA GLN A 767 -17.87 -56.19 39.16
C GLN A 767 -17.71 -57.04 40.44
N GLU A 768 -18.79 -57.18 41.18
CA GLU A 768 -18.94 -58.14 42.29
C GLU A 768 -19.63 -59.40 41.74
N ASP A 769 -19.07 -60.60 42.01
CA ASP A 769 -19.65 -61.61 42.92
C ASP A 769 -19.10 -63.05 42.69
N GLU A 770 -19.08 -63.80 43.80
CA GLU A 770 -19.04 -65.28 43.95
C GLU A 770 -17.86 -66.11 43.35
N ASP A 771 -16.78 -66.29 44.13
CA ASP A 771 -16.49 -67.52 44.94
C ASP A 771 -15.15 -67.44 45.72
#